data_AF-A0A1V6CX14-F1
#
_entry.id   AF-A0A1V6CX14-F1
#
_cell.length_a   1.000
_cell.length_b   1.000
_cell.length_c   1.000
_cell.angle_alpha   90.00
_cell.angle_beta   90.00
_cell.angle_gamma   90.00
#
_symmetry.space_group_name_H-M   'P 1'
#
loop_
_entity.id
_entity.type
_entity.pdbx_description
1 polymer ?
#
loop_
_entity_poly.entity_id
_entity_poly.type
_entity_poly.pdbx_seq_one_letter_code
_entity_poly.pdbx_strand_id
1 'polypeptide(L)'
;MKIRFSGLVFVLGAFFSAGTMLYGQNVPQVVAGYPVNYEEALTGNYELPDLLKLRNGEVVETPEVWFDRRRPEILALFREYQYGQAPGRDKLTFEVFDQGTLAFDGKALRKQVRLHFTGDTAGPGADLLMYLPAGSLKPVPLFFNISFLPNALTIDDPGVRAGMMWNREGQRVPVMRTQPGSILPVEQFLDEGFGVATIYYGDIEPDFADGLKHGIRGYFLKPGAEAPGADEWGAIAAWAWGLSCAMDYLETDPLIDGRRVALFGISRLGKTVLWAGAGDPRFGMVIASCSGEGGAALSRRNFGETIAHLTAPSRFFYQFCGNWASYGGDPSLSPVDAHMLIALMAPRPLLLQTGDSDLWADPKGEFLAAKAAGPVYQLLGQSVPEAEEFPPAGIPLLSRLGYTMHAGDHGTLPEDYTVFIRYMKKHFSETSLPPQFSQGVVAADDQMKRTFISPVRVMWTSDPTGERIRNREVLLNPGNSQSEMTQRPVFCAMTTTDKDTASILLDYGRELHGGLQLVMGGSSRREPSLVRIRFGESVGEANSNTWNSDWLMGFSTDDHAKRDIVMEIPRSGLIEIGNSGFRFVRIDLLQPNTTINLKEARAIFRYRDLEYLGSFHSSDPRLDAIWMTGAYTTHLNMQEYLWDGIKRDRLVWLGDFHPELKTITRVFGYNEVVPRSLDLACEQYPLPQWMNGMSSYSMWYLIIHHDWYMQNGDLSFLRSHSDYITGLIDLIDSKIGEDGTETLSKFRFLDWPSTPNVEGVEAGYRGLLVWALKDAGEICRILENPASAAKCENAIAKLNRKVMGHNGLKQAAALMAVAGLMDPTEACRQVVAVDGPKRFSTFYGLYMLDALGLAGMHDEALDIINAYWGGMLDMGATSFWEDFNVEWMSNSTRIDEFPVEGKNDIHGSFGAYCYPSYRHSLCHGWASGVTAWLSENVLGIKIVEPGCKALKIEPHLGHLEWVEGSFPTPYGVVRVKHSRLADGTIDTRVVAPGEVTVIQ
;
A
#
# COMPACT_ATOMS: atom_id res chain seq x y z
N MET A 1 -35.25 -53.19 35.55
CA MET A 1 -35.30 -53.68 34.14
C MET A 1 -33.89 -54.09 33.74
N LYS A 2 -33.75 -55.21 33.05
CA LYS A 2 -32.56 -56.08 32.97
C LYS A 2 -31.39 -55.53 32.09
N ILE A 3 -30.15 -55.75 32.57
CA ILE A 3 -28.93 -56.24 31.83
C ILE A 3 -28.23 -55.23 30.90
N ARG A 4 -26.90 -54.98 30.82
CA ARG A 4 -25.58 -55.45 31.39
C ARG A 4 -24.56 -54.34 31.00
N PHE A 5 -23.75 -53.71 31.87
CA PHE A 5 -22.44 -54.09 32.45
C PHE A 5 -21.40 -54.82 31.58
N SER A 6 -20.29 -54.10 31.30
CA SER A 6 -18.86 -54.51 31.45
C SER A 6 -18.03 -53.26 31.10
N GLY A 7 -17.39 -52.51 32.01
CA GLY A 7 -16.33 -52.87 32.99
C GLY A 7 -14.97 -52.54 32.35
N LEU A 8 -13.93 -51.94 32.95
CA LEU A 8 -13.52 -51.54 34.31
C LEU A 8 -12.19 -50.71 34.08
N VAL A 9 -11.94 -49.53 34.69
CA VAL A 9 -11.11 -49.28 35.93
C VAL A 9 -9.59 -49.47 35.72
N PHE A 10 -8.60 -48.67 36.20
CA PHE A 10 -8.44 -47.48 37.06
C PHE A 10 -7.01 -46.90 36.77
N VAL A 11 -6.80 -45.59 36.71
CA VAL A 11 -6.10 -44.71 37.68
C VAL A 11 -4.70 -45.15 38.17
N LEU A 12 -3.68 -44.32 37.90
CA LEU A 12 -2.71 -43.83 38.91
C LEU A 12 -1.85 -42.70 38.34
N GLY A 13 -1.81 -41.56 39.04
CA GLY A 13 -0.93 -40.43 38.74
C GLY A 13 0.31 -40.42 39.65
N ALA A 14 1.35 -39.70 39.22
CA ALA A 14 2.35 -39.06 40.09
C ALA A 14 3.15 -37.98 39.34
N PHE A 15 3.59 -37.01 40.14
CA PHE A 15 4.18 -35.69 39.90
C PHE A 15 5.59 -35.56 39.23
N PHE A 16 5.84 -34.33 38.73
CA PHE A 16 7.09 -33.55 38.56
C PHE A 16 8.22 -34.04 37.63
N SER A 17 8.51 -33.27 36.56
CA SER A 17 9.74 -32.45 36.43
C SER A 17 9.87 -31.85 35.01
N ALA A 18 10.33 -30.59 34.92
CA ALA A 18 10.71 -29.95 33.67
C ALA A 18 11.81 -30.75 32.95
N GLY A 19 11.54 -31.15 31.71
CA GLY A 19 12.47 -31.82 30.83
C GLY A 19 11.95 -31.74 29.39
N THR A 20 12.74 -31.16 28.51
CA THR A 20 12.54 -31.06 27.07
C THR A 20 12.09 -32.39 26.46
N MET A 21 10.80 -32.51 26.11
CA MET A 21 10.30 -33.57 25.24
C MET A 21 10.43 -33.13 23.78
N LEU A 22 11.38 -33.71 23.07
CA LEU A 22 11.37 -33.79 21.61
C LEU A 22 10.07 -34.53 21.21
N TYR A 23 9.19 -33.85 20.49
CA TYR A 23 8.06 -34.49 19.81
C TYR A 23 8.64 -35.45 18.75
N GLY A 24 8.59 -36.76 19.03
CA GLY A 24 8.82 -37.77 18.00
C GLY A 24 7.65 -37.76 17.01
N GLN A 25 7.85 -37.14 15.85
CA GLN A 25 6.90 -37.27 14.73
C GLN A 25 6.93 -38.70 14.21
N ASN A 26 5.76 -39.32 14.02
CA ASN A 26 5.57 -40.59 13.32
C ASN A 26 5.79 -40.41 11.80
N VAL A 27 6.99 -40.04 11.36
CA VAL A 27 7.33 -39.93 9.93
C VAL A 27 7.69 -41.30 9.34
N PRO A 28 7.19 -41.67 8.13
CA PRO A 28 7.44 -42.98 7.53
C PRO A 28 8.92 -43.22 7.27
N GLN A 29 9.47 -44.31 7.79
CA GLN A 29 10.90 -44.66 7.62
C GLN A 29 11.19 -45.41 6.30
N VAL A 30 10.17 -46.06 5.73
CA VAL A 30 10.25 -46.77 4.45
C VAL A 30 8.97 -46.50 3.65
N VAL A 31 9.11 -46.06 2.41
CA VAL A 31 8.00 -45.79 1.48
C VAL A 31 8.27 -46.52 0.16
N ALA A 32 7.29 -47.24 -0.37
CA ALA A 32 7.43 -48.04 -1.60
C ALA A 32 8.61 -49.05 -1.62
N GLY A 33 9.11 -49.45 -0.44
CA GLY A 33 10.27 -50.34 -0.32
C GLY A 33 11.63 -49.63 -0.30
N TYR A 34 11.65 -48.29 -0.28
CA TYR A 34 12.86 -47.47 -0.19
C TYR A 34 12.93 -46.76 1.18
N PRO A 35 14.13 -46.66 1.79
CA PRO A 35 14.30 -45.91 3.03
C PRO A 35 14.18 -44.41 2.82
N VAL A 36 13.71 -43.70 3.84
CA VAL A 36 13.56 -42.24 3.83
C VAL A 36 14.62 -41.59 4.72
N ASN A 37 15.26 -40.54 4.23
CA ASN A 37 16.21 -39.74 5.00
C ASN A 37 15.54 -38.47 5.54
N TYR A 38 15.46 -38.32 6.87
CA TYR A 38 15.05 -37.07 7.53
C TYR A 38 16.15 -36.49 8.44
N GLU A 39 17.38 -37.00 8.31
CA GLU A 39 18.51 -36.54 9.10
C GLU A 39 19.36 -35.57 8.28
N GLU A 40 19.42 -34.31 8.72
CA GLU A 40 20.20 -33.26 8.06
C GLU A 40 21.67 -33.65 7.86
N ALA A 41 22.25 -34.39 8.82
CA ALA A 41 23.63 -34.84 8.76
C ALA A 41 23.90 -35.86 7.63
N LEU A 42 22.87 -36.51 7.09
CA LEU A 42 22.98 -37.55 6.08
C LEU A 42 22.82 -37.02 4.64
N THR A 43 22.54 -35.73 4.43
CA THR A 43 22.41 -35.16 3.08
C THR A 43 23.75 -35.04 2.36
N GLY A 44 24.87 -35.11 3.08
CA GLY A 44 26.22 -35.11 2.53
C GLY A 44 26.59 -33.82 1.76
N ASN A 45 27.71 -33.88 1.03
CA ASN A 45 28.11 -32.85 0.07
C ASN A 45 27.71 -33.30 -1.33
N TYR A 46 27.14 -32.39 -2.12
CA TYR A 46 26.74 -32.65 -3.50
C TYR A 46 27.12 -31.46 -4.40
N GLU A 47 27.38 -31.73 -5.67
CA GLU A 47 27.63 -30.71 -6.69
C GLU A 47 26.41 -30.57 -7.60
N LEU A 48 25.95 -29.34 -7.78
CA LEU A 48 24.82 -29.03 -8.66
C LEU A 48 25.31 -28.77 -10.10
N PRO A 49 24.55 -29.19 -11.13
CA PRO A 49 24.81 -28.81 -12.51
C PRO A 49 24.91 -27.30 -12.68
N ASP A 50 25.91 -26.83 -13.40
CA ASP A 50 26.15 -25.40 -13.59
C ASP A 50 25.07 -24.77 -14.49
N LEU A 51 24.41 -23.72 -14.00
CA LEU A 51 23.38 -23.00 -14.76
C LEU A 51 23.97 -22.12 -15.84
N LEU A 52 25.16 -21.56 -15.61
CA LEU A 52 25.81 -20.57 -16.46
C LEU A 52 26.90 -21.18 -17.34
N LYS A 53 26.77 -22.47 -17.65
CA LYS A 53 27.66 -23.19 -18.56
C LYS A 53 26.88 -24.07 -19.53
N LEU A 54 27.12 -23.89 -20.82
CA LEU A 54 26.57 -24.74 -21.88
C LEU A 54 27.20 -26.14 -21.84
N ARG A 55 26.54 -27.15 -22.42
CA ARG A 55 27.09 -28.52 -22.50
C ARG A 55 28.43 -28.65 -23.22
N ASN A 56 28.75 -27.73 -24.12
CA ASN A 56 30.05 -27.67 -24.79
C ASN A 56 31.16 -27.03 -23.93
N GLY A 57 30.83 -26.55 -22.73
CA GLY A 57 31.75 -25.94 -21.78
C GLY A 57 31.85 -24.42 -21.84
N GLU A 58 31.18 -23.75 -22.79
CA GLU A 58 31.16 -22.29 -22.90
C GLU A 58 30.35 -21.66 -21.76
N VAL A 59 30.82 -20.52 -21.25
CA VAL A 59 30.17 -19.76 -20.17
C VAL A 59 29.02 -18.91 -20.72
N VAL A 60 27.95 -18.78 -19.95
CA VAL A 60 26.77 -17.96 -20.25
C VAL A 60 26.91 -16.62 -19.53
N GLU A 61 27.42 -15.62 -20.24
CA GLU A 61 27.71 -14.29 -19.66
C GLU A 61 26.66 -13.23 -19.99
N THR A 62 25.74 -13.50 -20.93
CA THR A 62 24.73 -12.51 -21.37
C THR A 62 23.32 -13.09 -21.42
N PRO A 63 22.27 -12.24 -21.28
CA PRO A 63 20.88 -12.64 -21.45
C PRO A 63 20.60 -13.33 -22.79
N GLU A 64 21.24 -12.89 -23.88
CA GLU A 64 21.06 -13.48 -25.22
C GLU A 64 21.54 -14.93 -25.24
N VAL A 65 22.72 -15.22 -24.68
CA VAL A 65 23.23 -16.59 -24.59
C VAL A 65 22.33 -17.46 -23.71
N TRP A 66 21.75 -16.88 -22.65
CA TRP A 66 20.77 -17.58 -21.81
C TRP A 66 19.52 -17.96 -22.62
N PHE A 67 18.85 -16.99 -23.25
CA PHE A 67 17.58 -17.25 -23.94
C PHE A 67 17.73 -18.07 -25.22
N ASP A 68 18.80 -17.82 -26.01
CA ASP A 68 18.95 -18.43 -27.32
C ASP A 68 19.59 -19.83 -27.27
N ARG A 69 20.36 -20.13 -26.20
CA ARG A 69 21.16 -21.36 -26.11
C ARG A 69 20.92 -22.14 -24.82
N ARG A 70 21.23 -21.56 -23.66
CA ARG A 70 21.26 -22.33 -22.39
C ARG A 70 19.87 -22.75 -21.91
N ARG A 71 18.90 -21.84 -21.94
CA ARG A 71 17.53 -22.12 -21.51
C ARG A 71 16.86 -23.20 -22.38
N PRO A 72 16.92 -23.16 -23.72
CA PRO A 72 16.44 -24.26 -24.57
C PRO A 72 17.13 -25.59 -24.28
N GLU A 73 18.43 -25.59 -24.00
CA GLU A 73 19.19 -26.78 -23.66
C GLU A 73 18.71 -27.42 -22.35
N ILE A 74 18.55 -26.62 -21.29
CA ILE A 74 18.00 -27.08 -20.00
C ILE A 74 16.58 -27.61 -20.18
N LEU A 75 15.73 -26.90 -20.93
CA LEU A 75 14.36 -27.34 -21.20
C LEU A 75 14.33 -28.69 -21.94
N ALA A 76 15.26 -28.91 -22.88
CA ALA A 76 15.40 -30.18 -23.58
C ALA A 76 15.80 -31.32 -22.63
N LEU A 77 16.70 -31.07 -21.68
CA LEU A 77 17.07 -32.06 -20.67
C LEU A 77 15.88 -32.48 -19.80
N PHE A 78 15.05 -31.53 -19.35
CA PHE A 78 13.83 -31.87 -18.59
C PHE A 78 12.81 -32.66 -19.44
N ARG A 79 12.67 -32.33 -20.73
CA ARG A 79 11.84 -33.11 -21.67
C ARG A 79 12.37 -34.51 -21.89
N GLU A 80 13.68 -34.70 -21.93
CA GLU A 80 14.29 -36.01 -22.21
C GLU A 80 14.30 -36.90 -20.96
N TYR A 81 14.62 -36.34 -19.78
CA TYR A 81 14.99 -37.12 -18.61
C TYR A 81 14.01 -37.09 -17.44
N GLN A 82 13.07 -36.14 -17.34
CA GLN A 82 12.18 -36.03 -16.18
C GLN A 82 10.69 -35.95 -16.55
N TYR A 83 10.27 -34.93 -17.30
CA TYR A 83 8.85 -34.70 -17.58
C TYR A 83 8.36 -35.37 -18.87
N GLY A 84 9.26 -35.62 -19.82
CA GLY A 84 8.97 -36.28 -21.09
C GLY A 84 8.56 -35.32 -22.22
N GLN A 85 8.68 -35.81 -23.46
CA GLN A 85 8.29 -35.10 -24.67
C GLN A 85 6.77 -35.15 -24.87
N ALA A 86 6.12 -34.01 -24.74
CA ALA A 86 4.71 -33.85 -25.05
C ALA A 86 4.51 -33.60 -26.57
N PRO A 87 3.43 -34.08 -27.18
CA PRO A 87 3.10 -33.82 -28.58
C PRO A 87 2.74 -32.35 -28.80
N GLY A 88 2.78 -31.93 -30.07
CA GLY A 88 2.16 -30.67 -30.50
C GLY A 88 0.66 -30.65 -30.21
N ARG A 89 0.06 -29.46 -30.22
CA ARG A 89 -1.38 -29.26 -30.02
C ARG A 89 -2.09 -29.26 -31.38
N ASP A 90 -3.16 -30.04 -31.49
CA ASP A 90 -4.14 -29.91 -32.57
C ASP A 90 -4.99 -28.63 -32.37
N LYS A 91 -5.86 -28.32 -33.33
CA LYS A 91 -6.79 -27.19 -33.20
C LYS A 91 -7.79 -27.45 -32.06
N LEU A 92 -7.70 -26.65 -30.99
CA LEU A 92 -8.64 -26.67 -29.86
C LEU A 92 -10.01 -26.10 -30.25
N THR A 93 -11.06 -26.59 -29.60
CA THR A 93 -12.41 -26.04 -29.67
C THR A 93 -12.91 -25.68 -28.27
N PHE A 94 -13.54 -24.52 -28.14
CA PHE A 94 -14.05 -24.02 -26.87
C PHE A 94 -15.58 -23.88 -26.93
N GLU A 95 -16.27 -24.47 -25.96
CA GLU A 95 -17.72 -24.31 -25.79
C GLU A 95 -17.97 -23.50 -24.52
N VAL A 96 -18.32 -22.23 -24.67
CA VAL A 96 -18.70 -21.37 -23.55
C VAL A 96 -20.18 -21.61 -23.23
N PHE A 97 -20.45 -22.18 -22.06
CA PHE A 97 -21.82 -22.52 -21.63
C PHE A 97 -22.33 -21.63 -20.48
N ASP A 98 -21.49 -20.78 -19.91
CA ASP A 98 -21.86 -19.64 -19.06
C ASP A 98 -21.00 -18.44 -19.47
N GLN A 99 -21.63 -17.38 -19.99
CA GLN A 99 -20.96 -16.24 -20.63
C GLN A 99 -20.70 -15.06 -19.69
N GLY A 100 -21.21 -15.09 -18.45
CA GLY A 100 -21.12 -13.95 -17.53
C GLY A 100 -22.31 -13.82 -16.59
N THR A 101 -22.61 -14.85 -15.81
CA THR A 101 -23.66 -14.80 -14.77
C THR A 101 -23.13 -14.07 -13.54
N LEU A 102 -23.91 -13.14 -12.96
CA LEU A 102 -23.51 -12.50 -11.70
C LEU A 102 -23.48 -13.53 -10.55
N ALA A 103 -22.39 -13.53 -9.79
CA ALA A 103 -22.16 -14.37 -8.62
C ALA A 103 -21.61 -13.52 -7.45
N PHE A 104 -21.58 -14.09 -6.24
CA PHE A 104 -21.10 -13.42 -5.01
C PHE A 104 -21.75 -12.05 -4.81
N ASP A 105 -23.09 -12.02 -4.72
CA ASP A 105 -23.90 -10.81 -4.55
C ASP A 105 -23.61 -9.68 -5.57
N GLY A 106 -23.24 -10.07 -6.79
CA GLY A 106 -22.96 -9.14 -7.88
C GLY A 106 -21.51 -8.65 -7.94
N LYS A 107 -20.62 -9.12 -7.07
CA LYS A 107 -19.18 -8.81 -7.12
C LYS A 107 -18.48 -9.42 -8.34
N ALA A 108 -18.96 -10.58 -8.80
CA ALA A 108 -18.28 -11.36 -9.85
C ALA A 108 -19.16 -11.61 -11.09
N LEU A 109 -18.54 -11.60 -12.25
CA LEU A 109 -19.03 -12.22 -13.48
C LEU A 109 -18.45 -13.64 -13.56
N ARG A 110 -19.29 -14.64 -13.36
CA ARG A 110 -18.96 -16.06 -13.55
C ARG A 110 -19.01 -16.44 -15.03
N LYS A 111 -17.96 -17.10 -15.52
CA LYS A 111 -17.90 -17.72 -16.84
C LYS A 111 -17.50 -19.19 -16.72
N GLN A 112 -18.05 -20.04 -17.59
CA GLN A 112 -17.76 -21.47 -17.62
C GLN A 112 -17.59 -21.95 -19.06
N VAL A 113 -16.50 -22.67 -19.29
CA VAL A 113 -16.02 -23.02 -20.64
C VAL A 113 -15.57 -24.46 -20.66
N ARG A 114 -16.04 -25.22 -21.63
CA ARG A 114 -15.54 -26.55 -21.94
C ARG A 114 -14.41 -26.43 -22.97
N LEU A 115 -13.23 -26.91 -22.60
CA LEU A 115 -12.08 -27.06 -23.49
C LEU A 115 -12.12 -28.46 -24.09
N HIS A 116 -12.23 -28.55 -25.42
CA HIS A 116 -12.04 -29.80 -26.15
C HIS A 116 -10.60 -29.86 -26.66
N PHE A 117 -9.85 -30.84 -26.16
CA PHE A 117 -8.41 -30.96 -26.45
C PHE A 117 -8.12 -31.54 -27.83
N THR A 118 -9.11 -32.15 -28.47
CA THR A 118 -9.00 -32.77 -29.77
C THR A 118 -10.14 -32.30 -30.69
N GLY A 119 -10.06 -32.62 -31.98
CA GLY A 119 -11.16 -32.35 -32.92
C GLY A 119 -12.43 -33.19 -32.68
N ASP A 120 -12.35 -34.22 -31.83
CA ASP A 120 -13.50 -35.00 -31.40
C ASP A 120 -14.06 -34.40 -30.10
N THR A 121 -15.23 -33.77 -30.19
CA THR A 121 -15.91 -33.17 -29.03
C THR A 121 -16.32 -34.19 -27.97
N ALA A 122 -16.41 -35.49 -28.31
CA ALA A 122 -16.63 -36.58 -27.37
C ALA A 122 -15.33 -37.09 -26.70
N GLY A 123 -14.18 -36.61 -27.15
CA GLY A 123 -12.86 -36.95 -26.63
C GLY A 123 -12.48 -36.24 -25.32
N PRO A 124 -11.20 -36.35 -24.90
CA PRO A 124 -10.70 -35.71 -23.68
C PRO A 124 -10.88 -34.19 -23.69
N GLY A 125 -11.18 -33.63 -22.53
CA GLY A 125 -11.44 -32.20 -22.37
C GLY A 125 -11.73 -31.85 -20.93
N ALA A 126 -11.63 -30.57 -20.59
CA ALA A 126 -11.76 -30.08 -19.23
C ALA A 126 -12.61 -28.81 -19.14
N ASP A 127 -13.21 -28.62 -17.97
CA ASP A 127 -14.04 -27.44 -17.69
C ASP A 127 -13.20 -26.36 -16.99
N LEU A 128 -13.12 -25.19 -17.60
CA LEU A 128 -12.54 -23.98 -17.03
C LEU A 128 -13.64 -23.12 -16.42
N LEU A 129 -13.52 -22.82 -15.13
CA LEU A 129 -14.39 -21.92 -14.38
C LEU A 129 -13.64 -20.61 -14.11
N MET A 130 -14.28 -19.47 -14.34
CA MET A 130 -13.70 -18.14 -14.10
C MET A 130 -14.67 -17.23 -13.36
N TYR A 131 -14.14 -16.36 -12.53
CA TYR A 131 -14.82 -15.25 -11.86
C TYR A 131 -14.02 -13.98 -12.10
N LEU A 132 -14.63 -12.98 -12.72
CA LEU A 132 -14.00 -11.69 -13.02
C LEU A 132 -14.73 -10.57 -12.27
N PRO A 133 -14.06 -9.49 -11.80
CA PRO A 133 -14.74 -8.39 -11.10
C PRO A 133 -15.82 -7.76 -11.99
N ALA A 134 -17.08 -7.76 -11.51
CA ALA A 134 -18.24 -7.39 -12.34
C ALA A 134 -18.26 -5.92 -12.78
N GLY A 135 -17.66 -5.03 -11.97
CA GLY A 135 -17.56 -3.60 -12.25
C GLY A 135 -16.33 -3.18 -13.07
N SER A 136 -15.47 -4.11 -13.49
CA SER A 136 -14.23 -3.74 -14.18
C SER A 136 -14.48 -3.21 -15.58
N LEU A 137 -13.93 -2.02 -15.87
CA LEU A 137 -13.92 -1.41 -17.21
C LEU A 137 -12.68 -1.78 -18.03
N LYS A 138 -11.75 -2.55 -17.46
CA LYS A 138 -10.47 -2.93 -18.09
C LYS A 138 -10.21 -4.44 -17.93
N PRO A 139 -9.41 -5.06 -18.82
CA PRO A 139 -8.95 -6.43 -18.62
C PRO A 139 -8.23 -6.58 -17.27
N VAL A 140 -8.54 -7.64 -16.54
CA VAL A 140 -8.01 -7.86 -15.18
C VAL A 140 -6.90 -8.93 -15.16
N PRO A 141 -5.88 -8.79 -14.30
CA PRO A 141 -4.97 -9.89 -13.99
C PRO A 141 -5.73 -11.07 -13.37
N LEU A 142 -5.20 -12.29 -13.52
CA LEU A 142 -5.91 -13.54 -13.19
C LEU A 142 -5.07 -14.44 -12.28
N PHE A 143 -5.65 -14.94 -11.19
CA PHE A 143 -5.13 -16.07 -10.42
C PHE A 143 -5.74 -17.37 -10.96
N PHE A 144 -4.92 -18.25 -11.53
CA PHE A 144 -5.36 -19.49 -12.18
C PHE A 144 -4.92 -20.74 -11.40
N ASN A 145 -5.87 -21.42 -10.78
CA ASN A 145 -5.67 -22.60 -9.93
C ASN A 145 -5.94 -23.92 -10.68
N ILE A 146 -4.99 -24.85 -10.69
CA ILE A 146 -5.29 -26.25 -11.00
C ILE A 146 -5.66 -27.01 -9.72
N SER A 147 -6.82 -27.68 -9.75
CA SER A 147 -7.42 -28.28 -8.54
C SER A 147 -7.40 -29.81 -8.58
N PHE A 148 -7.18 -30.41 -7.40
CA PHE A 148 -7.43 -31.84 -7.14
C PHE A 148 -8.92 -32.19 -7.09
N LEU A 149 -9.79 -31.18 -6.93
CA LEU A 149 -11.23 -31.35 -6.86
C LEU A 149 -11.90 -30.78 -8.13
N PRO A 150 -13.04 -31.34 -8.53
CA PRO A 150 -13.90 -30.70 -9.53
C PRO A 150 -14.23 -29.25 -9.17
N ASN A 151 -14.48 -28.41 -10.17
CA ASN A 151 -14.77 -26.99 -9.96
C ASN A 151 -15.92 -26.75 -8.96
N ALA A 152 -16.98 -27.57 -9.02
CA ALA A 152 -18.14 -27.51 -8.12
C ALA A 152 -17.86 -27.94 -6.66
N LEU A 153 -16.69 -28.51 -6.37
CA LEU A 153 -16.21 -28.81 -5.02
C LEU A 153 -15.04 -27.91 -4.59
N THR A 154 -14.45 -27.15 -5.53
CA THR A 154 -13.38 -26.19 -5.24
C THR A 154 -13.93 -24.82 -4.83
N ILE A 155 -15.10 -24.46 -5.35
CA ILE A 155 -15.77 -23.18 -5.10
C ILE A 155 -17.23 -23.45 -4.77
N ASP A 156 -17.69 -22.92 -3.64
CA ASP A 156 -19.09 -23.03 -3.21
C ASP A 156 -19.98 -22.03 -3.96
N ASP A 157 -20.31 -22.37 -5.21
CA ASP A 157 -21.27 -21.64 -6.02
C ASP A 157 -22.29 -22.62 -6.64
N PRO A 158 -23.61 -22.50 -6.33
CA PRO A 158 -24.65 -23.39 -6.84
C PRO A 158 -24.80 -23.36 -8.38
N GLY A 159 -24.39 -22.29 -9.05
CA GLY A 159 -24.47 -22.17 -10.51
C GLY A 159 -23.28 -22.77 -11.27
N VAL A 160 -22.28 -23.32 -10.58
CA VAL A 160 -21.20 -24.09 -11.20
C VAL A 160 -21.71 -25.46 -11.66
N ARG A 161 -21.34 -25.90 -12.87
CA ARG A 161 -21.68 -27.24 -13.36
C ARG A 161 -21.05 -28.30 -12.47
N ALA A 162 -21.87 -29.21 -11.91
CA ALA A 162 -21.40 -30.26 -11.00
C ALA A 162 -20.38 -31.19 -11.66
N GLY A 163 -20.67 -31.66 -12.88
CA GLY A 163 -19.76 -32.49 -13.66
C GLY A 163 -19.57 -33.90 -13.11
N MET A 164 -18.43 -34.50 -13.46
CA MET A 164 -18.01 -35.85 -13.06
C MET A 164 -16.65 -35.75 -12.34
N MET A 165 -16.31 -36.76 -11.54
CA MET A 165 -15.02 -36.87 -10.86
C MET A 165 -14.50 -38.30 -10.89
N TRP A 166 -13.20 -38.47 -10.64
CA TRP A 166 -12.61 -39.79 -10.46
C TRP A 166 -12.50 -40.12 -8.97
N ASN A 167 -13.01 -41.28 -8.57
CA ASN A 167 -12.86 -41.78 -7.20
C ASN A 167 -11.54 -42.55 -7.02
N ARG A 168 -11.26 -42.97 -5.78
CA ARG A 168 -10.03 -43.71 -5.45
C ARG A 168 -9.97 -45.10 -6.10
N GLU A 169 -11.12 -45.64 -6.48
CA GLU A 169 -11.26 -46.92 -7.19
C GLU A 169 -11.04 -46.79 -8.71
N GLY A 170 -10.71 -45.58 -9.21
CA GLY A 170 -10.45 -45.34 -10.63
C GLY A 170 -11.72 -45.28 -11.49
N GLN A 171 -12.87 -45.00 -10.89
CA GLN A 171 -14.16 -44.91 -11.56
C GLN A 171 -14.59 -43.46 -11.75
N ARG A 172 -15.16 -43.15 -12.92
CA ARG A 172 -15.76 -41.84 -13.21
C ARG A 172 -17.19 -41.78 -12.67
N VAL A 173 -17.42 -40.96 -11.66
CA VAL A 173 -18.68 -40.87 -10.91
C VAL A 173 -19.24 -39.43 -10.91
N PRO A 174 -20.56 -39.22 -10.77
CA PRO A 174 -21.13 -37.88 -10.64
C PRO A 174 -20.66 -37.17 -9.37
N VAL A 175 -20.44 -35.86 -9.46
CA VAL A 175 -20.09 -35.03 -8.30
C VAL A 175 -21.30 -34.85 -7.37
N MET A 176 -21.13 -35.17 -6.08
CA MET A 176 -22.11 -34.91 -5.03
C MET A 176 -21.67 -33.74 -4.15
N ARG A 177 -22.45 -32.65 -4.12
CA ARG A 177 -22.18 -31.41 -3.35
C ARG A 177 -22.42 -31.54 -1.83
N THR A 178 -22.18 -32.71 -1.25
CA THR A 178 -22.51 -33.02 0.15
C THR A 178 -21.32 -32.95 1.11
N GLN A 179 -20.14 -32.54 0.62
CA GLN A 179 -18.92 -32.38 1.42
C GLN A 179 -18.41 -30.94 1.30
N PRO A 180 -18.08 -30.26 2.41
CA PRO A 180 -17.35 -29.00 2.34
C PRO A 180 -15.97 -29.29 1.75
N GLY A 181 -15.76 -28.86 0.50
CA GLY A 181 -14.46 -28.96 -0.15
C GLY A 181 -13.47 -27.91 0.36
N SER A 182 -12.22 -27.98 -0.10
CA SER A 182 -11.25 -26.90 0.09
C SER A 182 -11.74 -25.68 -0.71
N ILE A 183 -12.13 -24.61 -0.02
CA ILE A 183 -12.72 -23.42 -0.64
C ILE A 183 -11.60 -22.50 -1.09
N LEU A 184 -11.46 -22.31 -2.40
CA LEU A 184 -10.61 -21.26 -2.96
C LEU A 184 -11.23 -19.88 -2.64
N PRO A 185 -10.51 -18.92 -2.02
CA PRO A 185 -11.11 -17.67 -1.53
C PRO A 185 -11.33 -16.65 -2.67
N VAL A 186 -12.32 -16.90 -3.53
CA VAL A 186 -12.57 -16.10 -4.74
C VAL A 186 -12.77 -14.62 -4.42
N GLU A 187 -13.58 -14.29 -3.42
CA GLU A 187 -13.87 -12.89 -3.05
C GLU A 187 -12.61 -12.13 -2.64
N GLN A 188 -11.66 -12.76 -1.97
CA GLN A 188 -10.40 -12.12 -1.53
C GLN A 188 -9.58 -11.62 -2.71
N PHE A 189 -9.54 -12.37 -3.81
CA PHE A 189 -8.85 -11.94 -5.04
C PHE A 189 -9.64 -10.85 -5.78
N LEU A 190 -10.97 -10.96 -5.83
CA LEU A 190 -11.83 -9.98 -6.49
C LEU A 190 -11.77 -8.61 -5.83
N ASP A 191 -11.76 -8.57 -4.49
CA ASP A 191 -11.66 -7.34 -3.70
C ASP A 191 -10.34 -6.60 -3.97
N GLU A 192 -9.31 -7.32 -4.43
CA GLU A 192 -7.99 -6.80 -4.79
C GLU A 192 -7.81 -6.57 -6.31
N GLY A 193 -8.91 -6.69 -7.07
CA GLY A 193 -8.93 -6.42 -8.51
C GLY A 193 -8.42 -7.56 -9.41
N PHE A 194 -8.23 -8.77 -8.86
CA PHE A 194 -7.84 -9.96 -9.61
C PHE A 194 -9.06 -10.80 -9.97
N GLY A 195 -9.09 -11.32 -11.20
CA GLY A 195 -9.96 -12.45 -11.53
C GLY A 195 -9.42 -13.75 -10.93
N VAL A 196 -10.29 -14.75 -10.80
CA VAL A 196 -9.93 -16.11 -10.39
C VAL A 196 -10.39 -17.11 -11.45
N ALA A 197 -9.52 -18.05 -11.81
CA ALA A 197 -9.86 -19.17 -12.68
C ALA A 197 -9.48 -20.50 -12.02
N THR A 198 -10.22 -21.57 -12.32
CA THR A 198 -9.85 -22.91 -11.87
C THR A 198 -10.24 -24.02 -12.85
N ILE A 199 -9.45 -25.09 -12.85
CA ILE A 199 -9.62 -26.28 -13.70
C ILE A 199 -9.31 -27.55 -12.90
N TYR A 200 -10.10 -28.61 -13.11
CA TYR A 200 -9.90 -29.90 -12.47
C TYR A 200 -8.89 -30.76 -13.22
N TYR A 201 -7.83 -31.19 -12.53
CA TYR A 201 -6.74 -31.95 -13.15
C TYR A 201 -7.19 -33.32 -13.72
N GLY A 202 -8.16 -33.97 -13.08
CA GLY A 202 -8.66 -35.29 -13.46
C GLY A 202 -9.49 -35.30 -14.74
N ASP A 203 -9.94 -34.13 -15.22
CA ASP A 203 -10.54 -33.99 -16.55
C ASP A 203 -9.48 -33.98 -17.67
N ILE A 204 -8.26 -33.56 -17.36
CA ILE A 204 -7.12 -33.63 -18.30
C ILE A 204 -6.61 -35.07 -18.36
N GLU A 205 -6.27 -35.62 -17.20
CA GLU A 205 -5.94 -37.02 -17.04
C GLU A 205 -6.10 -37.44 -15.57
N PRO A 206 -6.81 -38.55 -15.29
CA PRO A 206 -6.98 -39.01 -13.92
C PRO A 206 -5.72 -39.63 -13.32
N ASP A 207 -5.64 -39.55 -12.01
CA ASP A 207 -4.40 -39.78 -11.27
C ASP A 207 -4.24 -41.20 -10.73
N PHE A 208 -4.04 -42.15 -11.64
CA PHE A 208 -3.68 -43.53 -11.33
C PHE A 208 -3.05 -44.19 -12.55
N ALA A 209 -2.37 -45.33 -12.38
CA ALA A 209 -1.59 -45.97 -13.46
C ALA A 209 -2.41 -46.26 -14.73
N ASP A 210 -3.60 -46.85 -14.59
CA ASP A 210 -4.53 -47.09 -15.72
C ASP A 210 -5.24 -45.82 -16.23
N GLY A 211 -5.06 -44.69 -15.55
CA GLY A 211 -5.70 -43.41 -15.87
C GLY A 211 -5.30 -42.86 -17.23
N LEU A 212 -4.14 -43.26 -17.73
CA LEU A 212 -3.64 -42.95 -19.07
C LEU A 212 -4.66 -43.28 -20.17
N LYS A 213 -5.42 -44.38 -20.04
CA LYS A 213 -6.44 -44.81 -21.02
C LYS A 213 -7.63 -43.86 -21.10
N HIS A 214 -7.80 -43.01 -20.09
CA HIS A 214 -8.94 -42.11 -19.93
C HIS A 214 -8.59 -40.64 -20.11
N GLY A 215 -7.30 -40.30 -20.10
CA GLY A 215 -6.80 -38.93 -20.27
C GLY A 215 -6.25 -38.64 -21.65
N ILE A 216 -5.68 -37.45 -21.79
CA ILE A 216 -5.13 -36.95 -23.05
C ILE A 216 -3.95 -37.79 -23.58
N ARG A 217 -3.13 -38.40 -22.71
CA ARG A 217 -2.00 -39.22 -23.19
C ARG A 217 -2.46 -40.47 -23.93
N GLY A 218 -3.56 -41.09 -23.50
CA GLY A 218 -4.16 -42.24 -24.17
C GLY A 218 -4.56 -41.95 -25.62
N TYR A 219 -5.00 -40.72 -25.90
CA TYR A 219 -5.33 -40.29 -27.27
C TYR A 219 -4.10 -40.20 -28.18
N PHE A 220 -2.95 -39.80 -27.65
CA PHE A 220 -1.70 -39.65 -28.41
C PHE A 220 -0.81 -40.91 -28.42
N LEU A 221 -1.27 -42.03 -27.84
CA LEU A 221 -0.55 -43.29 -27.94
C LEU A 221 -0.38 -43.70 -29.39
N LYS A 222 0.83 -44.17 -29.73
CA LYS A 222 1.11 -44.78 -31.03
C LYS A 222 0.17 -45.99 -31.24
N PRO A 223 -0.33 -46.23 -32.46
CA PRO A 223 -1.19 -47.38 -32.73
C PRO A 223 -0.57 -48.70 -32.23
N GLY A 224 -1.27 -49.41 -31.35
CA GLY A 224 -0.83 -50.67 -30.76
C GLY A 224 0.12 -50.55 -29.55
N ALA A 225 0.46 -49.35 -29.09
CA ALA A 225 1.20 -49.15 -27.85
C ALA A 225 0.27 -49.20 -26.63
N GLU A 226 0.70 -49.85 -25.56
CA GLU A 226 -0.03 -49.93 -24.28
C GLU A 226 0.46 -48.91 -23.24
N ALA A 227 1.64 -48.31 -23.47
CA ALA A 227 2.26 -47.30 -22.61
C ALA A 227 3.13 -46.34 -23.46
N PRO A 228 3.41 -45.13 -22.95
CA PRO A 228 4.34 -44.19 -23.59
C PRO A 228 5.77 -44.74 -23.66
N GLY A 229 6.55 -44.25 -24.62
CA GLY A 229 8.00 -44.45 -24.67
C GLY A 229 8.72 -43.90 -23.43
N ALA A 230 9.96 -44.33 -23.21
CA ALA A 230 10.73 -43.94 -22.01
C ALA A 230 11.00 -42.43 -21.92
N ASP A 231 11.08 -41.73 -23.05
CA ASP A 231 11.25 -40.27 -23.14
C ASP A 231 9.94 -39.53 -23.42
N GLU A 232 8.79 -40.22 -23.52
CA GLU A 232 7.49 -39.60 -23.71
C GLU A 232 6.90 -39.09 -22.37
N TRP A 233 6.10 -38.03 -22.47
CA TRP A 233 5.48 -37.32 -21.34
C TRP A 233 4.76 -38.16 -20.27
N GLY A 234 5.00 -37.78 -19.01
CA GLY A 234 4.30 -38.23 -17.82
C GLY A 234 2.94 -37.53 -17.57
N ALA A 235 2.18 -37.96 -16.57
CA ALA A 235 0.89 -37.32 -16.21
C ALA A 235 1.07 -35.83 -15.81
N ILE A 236 2.16 -35.48 -15.13
CA ILE A 236 2.45 -34.08 -14.77
C ILE A 236 2.62 -33.22 -16.01
N ALA A 237 3.31 -33.73 -17.04
CA ALA A 237 3.45 -33.07 -18.32
C ALA A 237 2.12 -32.99 -19.08
N ALA A 238 1.24 -33.98 -18.94
CA ALA A 238 -0.11 -33.93 -19.51
C ALA A 238 -0.97 -32.84 -18.85
N TRP A 239 -0.93 -32.71 -17.52
CA TRP A 239 -1.62 -31.65 -16.80
C TRP A 239 -1.09 -30.26 -17.16
N ALA A 240 0.23 -30.11 -17.26
CA ALA A 240 0.87 -28.86 -17.73
C ALA A 240 0.45 -28.49 -19.16
N TRP A 241 0.38 -29.49 -20.05
CA TRP A 241 -0.12 -29.31 -21.42
C TRP A 241 -1.59 -28.86 -21.44
N GLY A 242 -2.44 -29.43 -20.58
CA GLY A 242 -3.84 -29.01 -20.43
C GLY A 242 -3.98 -27.58 -19.92
N LEU A 243 -3.08 -27.13 -19.04
CA LEU A 243 -3.02 -25.73 -18.60
C LEU A 243 -2.64 -24.79 -19.74
N SER A 244 -1.67 -25.15 -20.59
CA SER A 244 -1.36 -24.39 -21.80
C SER A 244 -2.55 -24.30 -22.77
N CYS A 245 -3.39 -25.34 -22.85
CA CYS A 245 -4.64 -25.30 -23.63
C CYS A 245 -5.69 -24.37 -23.01
N ALA A 246 -5.78 -24.32 -21.67
CA ALA A 246 -6.62 -23.34 -20.98
C ALA A 246 -6.12 -21.90 -21.23
N MET A 247 -4.81 -21.70 -21.21
CA MET A 247 -4.18 -20.41 -21.53
C MET A 247 -4.54 -19.92 -22.95
N ASP A 248 -4.64 -20.84 -23.93
CA ASP A 248 -5.10 -20.51 -25.29
C ASP A 248 -6.51 -19.89 -25.31
N TYR A 249 -7.40 -20.31 -24.39
CA TYR A 249 -8.70 -19.68 -24.23
C TYR A 249 -8.61 -18.35 -23.48
N LEU A 250 -7.84 -18.29 -22.39
CA LEU A 250 -7.72 -17.09 -21.54
C LEU A 250 -7.23 -15.86 -22.34
N GLU A 251 -6.33 -16.03 -23.30
CA GLU A 251 -5.87 -14.94 -24.18
C GLU A 251 -6.95 -14.41 -25.14
N THR A 252 -8.05 -15.14 -25.32
CA THR A 252 -9.16 -14.73 -26.19
C THR A 252 -10.26 -13.97 -25.46
N ASP A 253 -10.31 -14.03 -24.12
CA ASP A 253 -11.33 -13.33 -23.35
C ASP A 253 -10.94 -11.86 -23.13
N PRO A 254 -11.71 -10.89 -23.66
CA PRO A 254 -11.34 -9.47 -23.60
C PRO A 254 -11.38 -8.88 -22.18
N LEU A 255 -11.94 -9.59 -21.21
CA LEU A 255 -11.96 -9.16 -19.81
C LEU A 255 -10.74 -9.64 -19.02
N ILE A 256 -9.87 -10.44 -19.63
CA ILE A 256 -8.68 -11.00 -18.98
C ILE A 256 -7.43 -10.35 -19.58
N ASP A 257 -6.53 -9.91 -18.70
CA ASP A 257 -5.19 -9.53 -19.12
C ASP A 257 -4.33 -10.79 -19.24
N GLY A 258 -4.28 -11.35 -20.46
CA GLY A 258 -3.52 -12.58 -20.75
C GLY A 258 -2.02 -12.50 -20.42
N ARG A 259 -1.44 -11.31 -20.23
CA ARG A 259 -0.02 -11.19 -19.82
C ARG A 259 0.17 -11.33 -18.32
N ARG A 260 -0.90 -11.16 -17.53
CA ARG A 260 -0.88 -11.15 -16.07
C ARG A 260 -1.71 -12.30 -15.50
N VAL A 261 -1.36 -13.52 -15.91
CA VAL A 261 -1.93 -14.76 -15.38
C VAL A 261 -0.92 -15.41 -14.42
N ALA A 262 -1.27 -15.47 -13.14
CA ALA A 262 -0.51 -16.19 -12.11
C ALA A 262 -1.04 -17.62 -11.98
N LEU A 263 -0.19 -18.59 -12.31
CA LEU A 263 -0.55 -20.00 -12.28
C LEU A 263 -0.20 -20.63 -10.92
N PHE A 264 -1.17 -21.26 -10.27
CA PHE A 264 -1.03 -21.82 -8.94
C PHE A 264 -1.37 -23.32 -8.89
N GLY A 265 -0.58 -24.06 -8.11
CA GLY A 265 -0.81 -25.47 -7.82
C GLY A 265 -0.05 -25.93 -6.58
N ILE A 266 -0.55 -26.98 -5.94
CA ILE A 266 -0.04 -27.54 -4.68
C ILE A 266 0.41 -28.99 -4.85
N SER A 267 1.48 -29.41 -4.15
CA SER A 267 1.97 -30.78 -4.14
C SER A 267 2.38 -31.25 -5.53
N ARG A 268 1.82 -32.36 -6.02
CA ARG A 268 1.98 -32.84 -7.41
C ARG A 268 1.52 -31.80 -8.44
N LEU A 269 0.55 -30.94 -8.10
CA LEU A 269 0.13 -29.84 -8.94
C LEU A 269 1.10 -28.64 -8.84
N GLY A 270 1.84 -28.50 -7.73
CA GLY A 270 2.99 -27.60 -7.62
C GLY A 270 4.09 -27.93 -8.63
N LYS A 271 4.45 -29.22 -8.75
CA LYS A 271 5.34 -29.73 -9.80
C LYS A 271 4.81 -29.43 -11.21
N THR A 272 3.49 -29.54 -11.38
CA THR A 272 2.78 -29.28 -12.64
C THR A 272 2.90 -27.83 -13.07
N VAL A 273 2.66 -26.89 -12.18
CA VAL A 273 2.70 -25.45 -12.52
C VAL A 273 4.13 -24.96 -12.74
N LEU A 274 5.12 -25.54 -12.06
CA LEU A 274 6.54 -25.30 -12.37
C LEU A 274 6.86 -25.74 -13.80
N TRP A 275 6.43 -26.95 -14.20
CA TRP A 275 6.67 -27.44 -15.55
C TRP A 275 5.89 -26.67 -16.62
N ALA A 276 4.62 -26.35 -16.35
CA ALA A 276 3.80 -25.53 -17.23
C ALA A 276 4.41 -24.14 -17.43
N GLY A 277 4.82 -23.47 -16.36
CA GLY A 277 5.51 -22.19 -16.44
C GLY A 277 6.84 -22.29 -17.19
N ALA A 278 7.66 -23.31 -16.93
CA ALA A 278 8.92 -23.52 -17.62
C ALA A 278 8.74 -23.75 -19.14
N GLY A 279 7.70 -24.49 -19.53
CA GLY A 279 7.40 -24.84 -20.92
C GLY A 279 6.61 -23.77 -21.69
N ASP A 280 5.76 -23.00 -21.01
CA ASP A 280 4.88 -21.98 -21.61
C ASP A 280 5.16 -20.58 -21.02
N PRO A 281 5.86 -19.72 -21.78
CA PRO A 281 6.26 -18.40 -21.29
C PRO A 281 5.09 -17.42 -21.13
N ARG A 282 3.87 -17.77 -21.57
CA ARG A 282 2.69 -16.88 -21.50
C ARG A 282 2.15 -16.71 -20.08
N PHE A 283 2.35 -17.70 -19.21
CA PHE A 283 2.01 -17.52 -17.79
C PHE A 283 2.90 -16.44 -17.19
N GLY A 284 2.31 -15.33 -16.77
CA GLY A 284 3.06 -14.17 -16.28
C GLY A 284 3.77 -14.44 -14.95
N MET A 285 3.27 -15.39 -14.17
CA MET A 285 3.80 -15.75 -12.84
C MET A 285 3.48 -17.21 -12.52
N VAL A 286 4.29 -17.86 -11.68
CA VAL A 286 3.99 -19.16 -11.08
C VAL A 286 4.05 -19.06 -9.56
N ILE A 287 3.10 -19.68 -8.88
CA ILE A 287 3.09 -19.91 -7.43
C ILE A 287 3.03 -21.42 -7.21
N ALA A 288 4.13 -22.01 -6.78
CA ALA A 288 4.25 -23.45 -6.58
C ALA A 288 4.27 -23.75 -5.08
N SER A 289 3.24 -24.45 -4.60
CA SER A 289 3.07 -24.79 -3.19
C SER A 289 3.47 -26.25 -2.91
N CYS A 290 4.24 -26.49 -1.86
CA CYS A 290 4.70 -27.80 -1.36
C CYS A 290 5.14 -28.75 -2.47
N SER A 291 5.91 -28.23 -3.43
CA SER A 291 6.15 -28.94 -4.69
C SER A 291 7.17 -30.06 -4.56
N GLY A 292 8.05 -30.03 -3.56
CA GLY A 292 8.95 -31.12 -3.15
C GLY A 292 9.79 -31.75 -4.26
N GLU A 293 10.15 -33.02 -4.07
CA GLU A 293 10.97 -33.79 -4.99
C GLU A 293 10.35 -33.87 -6.39
N GLY A 294 11.18 -33.73 -7.43
CA GLY A 294 10.72 -33.61 -8.80
C GLY A 294 10.02 -32.29 -9.13
N GLY A 295 9.88 -31.38 -8.15
CA GLY A 295 9.44 -30.00 -8.27
C GLY A 295 10.57 -29.05 -7.89
N ALA A 296 10.45 -28.37 -6.75
CA ALA A 296 11.42 -27.38 -6.29
C ALA A 296 12.50 -27.92 -5.33
N ALA A 297 12.36 -29.12 -4.76
CA ALA A 297 13.38 -29.65 -3.84
C ALA A 297 14.57 -30.27 -4.59
N LEU A 298 15.79 -30.05 -4.10
CA LEU A 298 17.01 -30.59 -4.70
C LEU A 298 17.08 -32.11 -4.59
N SER A 299 17.03 -32.82 -5.72
CA SER A 299 17.10 -34.28 -5.75
C SER A 299 18.42 -34.81 -5.19
N ARG A 300 19.53 -34.10 -5.46
CA ARG A 300 20.87 -34.45 -4.96
C ARG A 300 21.03 -34.32 -3.45
N ARG A 301 20.13 -33.59 -2.77
CA ARG A 301 20.13 -33.46 -1.32
C ARG A 301 19.63 -34.72 -0.62
N ASN A 302 18.81 -35.53 -1.32
CA ASN A 302 18.33 -36.83 -0.87
C ASN A 302 17.74 -36.81 0.56
N PHE A 303 16.67 -36.04 0.74
CA PHE A 303 15.96 -35.86 2.01
C PHE A 303 14.45 -35.84 1.77
N GLY A 304 13.68 -36.48 2.64
CA GLY A 304 12.24 -36.65 2.45
C GLY A 304 11.93 -37.52 1.22
N GLU A 305 11.03 -37.05 0.36
CA GLU A 305 10.73 -37.74 -0.91
C GLU A 305 11.96 -37.78 -1.83
N THR A 306 12.11 -38.85 -2.62
CA THR A 306 13.26 -39.03 -3.52
C THR A 306 12.81 -39.52 -4.89
N ILE A 307 13.66 -39.44 -5.91
CA ILE A 307 13.39 -39.98 -7.24
C ILE A 307 12.87 -41.42 -7.15
N ALA A 308 13.53 -42.29 -6.37
CA ALA A 308 13.10 -43.68 -6.19
C ALA A 308 11.66 -43.80 -5.64
N HIS A 309 11.28 -42.94 -4.69
CA HIS A 309 9.92 -42.93 -4.13
C HIS A 309 8.85 -42.54 -5.15
N LEU A 310 9.18 -41.63 -6.08
CA LEU A 310 8.25 -41.15 -7.11
C LEU A 310 8.17 -42.11 -8.29
N THR A 311 9.28 -42.72 -8.68
CA THR A 311 9.35 -43.62 -9.84
C THR A 311 9.08 -45.09 -9.51
N ALA A 312 8.80 -45.41 -8.24
CA ALA A 312 8.46 -46.76 -7.82
C ALA A 312 7.21 -47.29 -8.55
N PRO A 313 7.24 -48.51 -9.12
CA PRO A 313 6.08 -49.12 -9.78
C PRO A 313 4.83 -49.24 -8.89
N SER A 314 5.01 -49.26 -7.55
CA SER A 314 3.94 -49.35 -6.57
C SER A 314 3.32 -48.00 -6.18
N ARG A 315 3.84 -46.88 -6.68
CA ARG A 315 3.33 -45.52 -6.39
C ARG A 315 2.99 -44.77 -7.67
N PHE A 316 3.93 -43.93 -8.15
CA PHE A 316 3.61 -42.86 -9.08
C PHE A 316 4.47 -42.88 -10.36
N PHE A 317 4.99 -44.05 -10.75
CA PHE A 317 5.87 -44.21 -11.92
C PHE A 317 5.31 -43.61 -13.23
N TYR A 318 3.99 -43.44 -13.35
CA TYR A 318 3.30 -42.88 -14.51
C TYR A 318 3.29 -41.34 -14.58
N GLN A 319 3.70 -40.64 -13.51
CA GLN A 319 3.69 -39.17 -13.42
C GLN A 319 4.77 -38.48 -14.23
N PHE A 320 5.92 -39.15 -14.37
CA PHE A 320 7.14 -38.66 -15.02
C PHE A 320 7.46 -39.54 -16.23
N CYS A 321 8.42 -39.14 -17.07
CA CYS A 321 8.87 -40.01 -18.14
C CYS A 321 9.70 -41.19 -17.60
N GLY A 322 9.72 -42.30 -18.34
CA GLY A 322 10.38 -43.53 -17.93
C GLY A 322 11.89 -43.38 -17.71
N ASN A 323 12.55 -42.46 -18.42
CA ASN A 323 13.99 -42.21 -18.28
C ASN A 323 14.39 -41.80 -16.86
N TRP A 324 13.53 -41.06 -16.15
CA TRP A 324 13.86 -40.52 -14.83
C TRP A 324 14.09 -41.61 -13.77
N ALA A 325 13.39 -42.74 -13.91
CA ALA A 325 13.49 -43.88 -13.00
C ALA A 325 14.91 -44.46 -12.91
N SER A 326 15.73 -44.28 -13.95
CA SER A 326 17.12 -44.75 -13.97
C SER A 326 18.02 -44.04 -12.95
N TYR A 327 17.62 -42.87 -12.46
CA TYR A 327 18.37 -42.08 -11.47
C TYR A 327 17.89 -42.29 -10.03
N GLY A 328 16.89 -43.15 -9.80
CA GLY A 328 16.32 -43.40 -8.47
C GLY A 328 17.34 -43.88 -7.44
N GLY A 329 18.33 -44.68 -7.86
CA GLY A 329 19.36 -45.20 -6.96
C GLY A 329 20.47 -44.20 -6.64
N ASP A 330 20.73 -43.24 -7.53
CA ASP A 330 21.77 -42.22 -7.36
C ASP A 330 21.37 -40.93 -8.11
N PRO A 331 20.75 -39.96 -7.42
CA PRO A 331 20.34 -38.69 -8.01
C PRO A 331 21.50 -37.84 -8.57
N SER A 332 22.74 -38.09 -8.16
CA SER A 332 23.91 -37.32 -8.64
C SER A 332 24.17 -37.53 -10.14
N LEU A 333 23.74 -38.69 -10.67
CA LEU A 333 23.86 -39.06 -12.08
C LEU A 333 22.79 -38.40 -12.97
N SER A 334 21.76 -37.79 -12.39
CA SER A 334 20.70 -37.10 -13.14
C SER A 334 21.27 -35.87 -13.86
N PRO A 335 21.00 -35.67 -15.16
CA PRO A 335 21.46 -34.49 -15.89
C PRO A 335 20.75 -33.19 -15.49
N VAL A 336 19.70 -33.28 -14.66
CA VAL A 336 18.89 -32.16 -14.18
C VAL A 336 18.75 -32.16 -12.66
N ASP A 337 18.41 -31.00 -12.10
CA ASP A 337 18.02 -30.83 -10.69
C ASP A 337 17.05 -29.63 -10.56
N ALA A 338 16.42 -29.46 -9.40
CA ALA A 338 15.35 -28.49 -9.20
C ALA A 338 15.77 -27.03 -9.43
N HIS A 339 17.00 -26.63 -9.10
CA HIS A 339 17.48 -25.26 -9.37
C HIS A 339 17.48 -24.93 -10.86
N MET A 340 17.67 -25.93 -11.74
CA MET A 340 17.55 -25.77 -13.19
C MET A 340 16.10 -25.54 -13.61
N LEU A 341 15.14 -26.24 -13.00
CA LEU A 341 13.72 -26.05 -13.28
C LEU A 341 13.27 -24.65 -12.86
N ILE A 342 13.66 -24.21 -11.66
CA ILE A 342 13.39 -22.87 -11.12
C ILE A 342 14.01 -21.80 -12.03
N ALA A 343 15.24 -22.01 -12.51
CA ALA A 343 15.91 -21.08 -13.42
C ALA A 343 15.18 -20.89 -14.76
N LEU A 344 14.45 -21.92 -15.26
CA LEU A 344 13.66 -21.79 -16.48
C LEU A 344 12.51 -20.77 -16.38
N MET A 345 12.12 -20.38 -15.16
CA MET A 345 11.14 -19.31 -14.94
C MET A 345 11.71 -17.91 -15.16
N ALA A 346 13.02 -17.73 -15.00
CA ALA A 346 13.66 -16.42 -15.12
C ALA A 346 13.40 -15.79 -16.51
N PRO A 347 13.07 -14.49 -16.59
CA PRO A 347 13.06 -13.48 -15.52
C PRO A 347 11.67 -13.29 -14.87
N ARG A 348 10.71 -14.18 -15.16
CA ARG A 348 9.34 -14.04 -14.66
C ARG A 348 9.26 -14.34 -13.17
N PRO A 349 8.32 -13.71 -12.45
CA PRO A 349 8.05 -14.02 -11.05
C PRO A 349 7.76 -15.50 -10.80
N LEU A 350 8.42 -16.07 -9.80
CA LEU A 350 8.16 -17.40 -9.27
C LEU A 350 8.17 -17.34 -7.74
N LEU A 351 7.06 -17.71 -7.10
CA LEU A 351 6.97 -17.87 -5.65
C LEU A 351 6.91 -19.35 -5.29
N LEU A 352 7.86 -19.79 -4.46
CA LEU A 352 7.79 -21.08 -3.79
C LEU A 352 7.13 -20.89 -2.42
N GLN A 353 6.16 -21.74 -2.09
CA GLN A 353 5.51 -21.77 -0.78
C GLN A 353 5.58 -23.18 -0.19
N THR A 354 5.86 -23.31 1.10
CA THR A 354 5.82 -24.60 1.79
C THR A 354 5.41 -24.46 3.27
N GLY A 355 5.33 -25.57 4.00
CA GLY A 355 5.13 -25.61 5.44
C GLY A 355 6.40 -26.06 6.17
N ASP A 356 6.72 -25.46 7.31
CA ASP A 356 7.97 -25.73 8.03
C ASP A 356 8.07 -27.14 8.62
N SER A 357 6.95 -27.80 8.89
CA SER A 357 6.92 -29.20 9.34
C SER A 357 6.74 -30.21 8.20
N ASP A 358 6.67 -29.77 6.94
CA ASP A 358 6.56 -30.65 5.77
C ASP A 358 7.91 -31.28 5.38
N LEU A 359 8.49 -32.08 6.27
CA LEU A 359 9.79 -32.72 6.04
C LEU A 359 9.80 -33.62 4.79
N TRP A 360 8.64 -34.06 4.30
CA TRP A 360 8.51 -34.88 3.10
C TRP A 360 8.81 -34.09 1.81
N ALA A 361 8.37 -32.82 1.74
CA ALA A 361 8.65 -31.95 0.60
C ALA A 361 10.01 -31.24 0.66
N ASP A 362 10.77 -31.40 1.76
CA ASP A 362 12.08 -30.77 1.95
C ASP A 362 12.08 -29.22 1.75
N PRO A 363 11.44 -28.45 2.66
CA PRO A 363 11.41 -26.99 2.62
C PRO A 363 12.79 -26.35 2.44
N LYS A 364 13.80 -26.90 3.12
CA LYS A 364 15.18 -26.43 3.03
C LYS A 364 15.77 -26.71 1.65
N GLY A 365 15.52 -27.89 1.09
CA GLY A 365 15.85 -28.23 -0.29
C GLY A 365 15.23 -27.28 -1.31
N GLU A 366 13.96 -26.92 -1.14
CA GLU A 366 13.28 -25.93 -2.00
C GLU A 366 13.94 -24.54 -1.92
N PHE A 367 14.28 -24.07 -0.72
CA PHE A 367 14.98 -22.80 -0.53
C PHE A 367 16.38 -22.82 -1.16
N LEU A 368 17.14 -23.89 -0.94
CA LEU A 368 18.49 -24.04 -1.51
C LEU A 368 18.45 -24.10 -3.04
N ALA A 369 17.43 -24.74 -3.62
CA ALA A 369 17.22 -24.76 -5.06
C ALA A 369 16.94 -23.34 -5.60
N ALA A 370 16.11 -22.55 -4.91
CA ALA A 370 15.84 -21.17 -5.27
C ALA A 370 17.12 -20.31 -5.21
N LYS A 371 17.92 -20.43 -4.15
CA LYS A 371 19.20 -19.75 -4.03
C LYS A 371 20.16 -20.14 -5.16
N ALA A 372 20.23 -21.43 -5.48
CA ALA A 372 21.06 -21.96 -6.58
C ALA A 372 20.58 -21.52 -7.97
N ALA A 373 19.29 -21.18 -8.14
CA ALA A 373 18.75 -20.57 -9.36
C ALA A 373 19.05 -19.07 -9.49
N GLY A 374 19.42 -18.42 -8.38
CA GLY A 374 19.69 -16.99 -8.27
C GLY A 374 20.64 -16.41 -9.33
N PRO A 375 21.77 -17.06 -9.70
CA PRO A 375 22.69 -16.53 -10.70
C PRO A 375 22.04 -16.22 -12.06
N VAL A 376 21.02 -16.99 -12.47
CA VAL A 376 20.29 -16.73 -13.72
C VAL A 376 19.37 -15.52 -13.58
N TYR A 377 18.68 -15.37 -12.45
CA TYR A 377 17.87 -14.18 -12.19
C TYR A 377 18.74 -12.92 -12.13
N GLN A 378 19.90 -13.00 -11.48
CA GLN A 378 20.89 -11.91 -11.43
C GLN A 378 21.45 -11.56 -12.81
N LEU A 379 21.79 -12.57 -13.63
CA LEU A 379 22.21 -12.36 -15.03
C LEU A 379 21.16 -11.57 -15.84
N LEU A 380 19.87 -11.79 -15.54
CA LEU A 380 18.75 -11.11 -16.18
C LEU A 380 18.29 -9.83 -15.44
N GLY A 381 19.11 -9.32 -14.53
CA GLY A 381 18.86 -8.08 -13.79
C GLY A 381 17.70 -8.15 -12.80
N GLN A 382 17.37 -9.34 -12.30
CA GLN A 382 16.25 -9.56 -11.37
C GLN A 382 16.72 -9.81 -9.93
N SER A 383 15.84 -9.48 -8.98
CA SER A 383 16.06 -9.75 -7.55
C SER A 383 15.84 -11.22 -7.18
N VAL A 384 16.59 -11.69 -6.20
CA VAL A 384 16.57 -13.07 -5.67
C VAL A 384 16.28 -13.04 -4.17
N PRO A 385 15.99 -14.18 -3.51
CA PRO A 385 15.77 -14.19 -2.06
C PRO A 385 16.99 -13.61 -1.34
N GLU A 386 16.77 -12.56 -0.53
CA GLU A 386 17.85 -11.78 0.12
C GLU A 386 18.42 -12.47 1.38
N ALA A 387 17.88 -13.63 1.76
CA ALA A 387 18.33 -14.36 2.94
C ALA A 387 19.62 -15.16 2.64
N GLU A 388 20.67 -14.91 3.42
CA GLU A 388 21.90 -15.72 3.36
C GLU A 388 21.65 -17.14 3.88
N GLU A 389 20.75 -17.29 4.87
CA GLU A 389 20.39 -18.54 5.53
C GLU A 389 18.93 -18.95 5.31
N PHE A 390 18.59 -20.19 5.64
CA PHE A 390 17.23 -20.71 5.54
C PHE A 390 16.28 -19.97 6.50
N PRO A 391 15.24 -19.27 6.00
CA PRO A 391 14.41 -18.39 6.83
C PRO A 391 13.44 -19.19 7.72
N PRO A 392 13.05 -18.67 8.90
CA PRO A 392 11.98 -19.27 9.70
C PRO A 392 10.60 -19.05 9.06
N ALA A 393 9.63 -19.86 9.48
CA ALA A 393 8.23 -19.71 9.06
C ALA A 393 7.66 -18.32 9.40
N GLY A 394 6.76 -17.82 8.56
CA GLY A 394 6.07 -16.55 8.73
C GLY A 394 6.84 -15.33 8.19
N ILE A 395 8.04 -15.51 7.63
CA ILE A 395 8.84 -14.45 7.00
C ILE A 395 8.85 -14.63 5.47
N PRO A 396 7.95 -13.96 4.73
CA PRO A 396 7.89 -14.10 3.28
C PRO A 396 9.01 -13.30 2.58
N LEU A 397 9.78 -13.97 1.72
CA LEU A 397 10.78 -13.35 0.84
C LEU A 397 10.16 -13.11 -0.55
N LEU A 398 9.70 -11.89 -0.81
CA LEU A 398 8.88 -11.55 -1.99
C LEU A 398 9.67 -10.89 -3.14
N SER A 399 10.92 -11.27 -3.35
CA SER A 399 11.75 -10.91 -4.53
C SER A 399 11.20 -11.48 -5.85
N ARG A 400 11.84 -11.21 -7.01
CA ARG A 400 11.37 -11.76 -8.30
C ARG A 400 11.37 -13.29 -8.30
N LEU A 401 12.42 -13.90 -7.78
CA LEU A 401 12.36 -15.28 -7.29
C LEU A 401 12.04 -15.23 -5.80
N GLY A 402 10.83 -15.62 -5.41
CA GLY A 402 10.35 -15.54 -4.04
C GLY A 402 10.31 -16.90 -3.33
N TYR A 403 10.35 -16.85 -2.01
CA TYR A 403 10.23 -18.02 -1.13
C TYR A 403 9.44 -17.63 0.12
N THR A 404 8.46 -18.44 0.51
CA THR A 404 7.69 -18.24 1.74
C THR A 404 7.40 -19.58 2.40
N MET A 405 7.27 -19.56 3.72
CA MET A 405 6.97 -20.75 4.50
C MET A 405 6.00 -20.37 5.61
N HIS A 406 4.93 -21.14 5.78
CA HIS A 406 4.04 -21.00 6.94
C HIS A 406 4.45 -21.96 8.05
N ALA A 407 3.93 -21.71 9.26
CA ALA A 407 4.04 -22.67 10.35
C ALA A 407 2.96 -23.74 10.15
N GLY A 408 3.37 -24.99 9.96
CA GLY A 408 2.43 -26.09 9.74
C GLY A 408 2.87 -27.10 8.68
N ASP A 409 1.98 -28.08 8.49
CA ASP A 409 2.21 -29.27 7.67
C ASP A 409 2.02 -28.99 6.16
N HIS A 410 2.17 -30.04 5.35
CA HIS A 410 1.96 -30.03 3.91
C HIS A 410 0.59 -29.43 3.52
N GLY A 411 0.58 -28.29 2.84
CA GLY A 411 -0.67 -27.63 2.49
C GLY A 411 -0.54 -26.20 2.03
N THR A 412 -1.70 -25.61 1.74
CA THR A 412 -1.90 -24.17 1.65
C THR A 412 -2.90 -23.82 2.74
N LEU A 413 -2.55 -22.84 3.56
CA LEU A 413 -3.39 -22.31 4.62
C LEU A 413 -4.13 -21.05 4.13
N PRO A 414 -5.27 -20.68 4.74
CA PRO A 414 -5.98 -19.45 4.39
C PRO A 414 -5.09 -18.20 4.36
N GLU A 415 -4.10 -18.11 5.26
CA GLU A 415 -3.20 -16.98 5.37
C GLU A 415 -2.23 -16.86 4.17
N ASP A 416 -1.90 -17.97 3.51
CA ASP A 416 -0.99 -17.99 2.35
C ASP A 416 -1.56 -17.21 1.17
N TYR A 417 -2.89 -17.23 0.98
CA TYR A 417 -3.53 -16.49 -0.11
C TYR A 417 -3.32 -14.98 0.01
N THR A 418 -3.20 -14.46 1.23
CA THR A 418 -2.83 -13.05 1.47
C THR A 418 -1.41 -12.75 0.98
N VAL A 419 -0.48 -13.70 1.17
CA VAL A 419 0.90 -13.59 0.67
C VAL A 419 0.92 -13.67 -0.86
N PHE A 420 0.12 -14.57 -1.45
CA PHE A 420 0.00 -14.72 -2.91
C PHE A 420 -0.53 -13.45 -3.57
N ILE A 421 -1.58 -12.85 -3.01
CA ILE A 421 -2.13 -11.56 -3.47
C ILE A 421 -1.07 -10.47 -3.35
N ARG A 422 -0.35 -10.37 -2.23
CA ARG A 422 0.72 -9.39 -2.05
C ARG A 422 1.82 -9.55 -3.10
N TYR A 423 2.21 -10.78 -3.38
CA TYR A 423 3.20 -11.11 -4.40
C TYR A 423 2.71 -10.76 -5.82
N MET A 424 1.46 -11.11 -6.14
CA MET A 424 0.81 -10.72 -7.40
C MET A 424 0.77 -9.21 -7.57
N LYS A 425 0.29 -8.46 -6.57
CA LYS A 425 0.25 -6.99 -6.62
C LYS A 425 1.63 -6.41 -6.90
N LYS A 426 2.65 -6.87 -6.17
CA LYS A 426 4.03 -6.39 -6.31
C LYS A 426 4.58 -6.54 -7.73
N HIS A 427 4.34 -7.69 -8.37
CA HIS A 427 5.00 -8.02 -9.64
C HIS A 427 4.13 -7.84 -10.88
N PHE A 428 2.80 -7.75 -10.73
CA PHE A 428 1.86 -7.41 -11.82
C PHE A 428 1.55 -5.92 -11.90
N SER A 429 2.07 -5.09 -10.98
CA SER A 429 2.07 -3.63 -11.05
C SER A 429 3.26 -3.06 -11.84
N GLU A 430 4.22 -3.86 -12.29
CA GLU A 430 5.32 -3.37 -13.13
C GLU A 430 4.80 -3.04 -14.54
N THR A 431 4.45 -1.77 -14.76
CA THR A 431 3.91 -1.27 -16.02
C THR A 431 4.97 -1.32 -17.13
N SER A 432 4.82 -2.23 -18.10
CA SER A 432 5.62 -2.18 -19.33
C SER A 432 5.28 -0.89 -20.11
N LEU A 433 6.25 0.02 -20.25
CA LEU A 433 6.06 1.25 -21.03
C LEU A 433 5.70 0.89 -22.50
N PRO A 434 4.79 1.66 -23.17
CA PRO A 434 4.46 1.46 -24.58
C PRO A 434 5.71 1.43 -25.51
N PRO A 435 5.63 0.80 -26.70
CA PRO A 435 6.51 -0.31 -27.10
C PRO A 435 7.88 0.07 -27.69
N GLN A 436 8.65 0.96 -27.03
CA GLN A 436 10.00 1.34 -27.48
C GLN A 436 11.08 1.30 -26.40
N PHE A 437 10.71 1.20 -25.12
CA PHE A 437 11.69 1.17 -24.04
C PHE A 437 12.22 -0.27 -23.90
N SER A 438 13.51 -0.46 -24.16
CA SER A 438 14.18 -1.76 -24.12
C SER A 438 14.11 -2.40 -22.73
N GLN A 439 14.42 -3.70 -22.65
CA GLN A 439 14.68 -4.36 -21.36
C GLN A 439 15.79 -3.59 -20.60
N GLY A 440 15.61 -3.38 -19.29
CA GLY A 440 16.54 -2.65 -18.43
C GLY A 440 16.11 -1.24 -18.01
N VAL A 441 14.93 -0.75 -18.42
CA VAL A 441 14.40 0.53 -17.93
C VAL A 441 13.82 0.37 -16.52
N VAL A 442 14.41 1.08 -15.56
CA VAL A 442 13.82 1.28 -14.23
C VAL A 442 12.76 2.38 -14.36
N ALA A 443 11.51 1.97 -14.49
CA ALA A 443 10.35 2.86 -14.48
C ALA A 443 9.64 2.76 -13.12
N ALA A 444 9.07 3.87 -12.67
CA ALA A 444 8.18 3.91 -11.51
C ALA A 444 6.88 4.61 -11.92
N ASP A 445 5.75 4.05 -11.48
CA ASP A 445 4.44 4.69 -11.68
C ASP A 445 4.28 5.87 -10.72
N ASP A 446 3.64 6.94 -11.20
CA ASP A 446 3.22 8.05 -10.35
C ASP A 446 1.91 7.65 -9.62
N GLN A 447 1.93 7.63 -8.29
CA GLN A 447 0.75 7.33 -7.46
C GLN A 447 -0.27 8.48 -7.45
N MET A 448 0.08 9.62 -8.05
CA MET A 448 -0.72 10.82 -8.02
C MET A 448 -1.69 10.90 -9.20
N LYS A 449 -2.94 11.23 -8.90
CA LYS A 449 -3.96 11.55 -9.89
C LYS A 449 -3.80 13.00 -10.34
N ARG A 450 -4.11 13.23 -11.61
CA ARG A 450 -4.16 14.57 -12.21
C ARG A 450 -5.57 14.86 -12.68
N THR A 451 -6.15 15.96 -12.17
CA THR A 451 -7.48 16.45 -12.55
C THR A 451 -7.36 17.89 -13.03
N PHE A 452 -8.08 18.25 -14.09
CA PHE A 452 -8.08 19.62 -14.62
C PHE A 452 -9.26 20.40 -14.09
N ILE A 453 -9.01 21.55 -13.46
CA ILE A 453 -10.02 22.42 -12.83
C ILE A 453 -10.02 23.77 -13.56
N SER A 454 -11.16 24.14 -14.16
CA SER A 454 -11.33 25.49 -14.69
C SER A 454 -11.47 26.49 -13.52
N PRO A 455 -10.98 27.74 -13.66
CA PRO A 455 -11.19 28.77 -12.67
C PRO A 455 -12.67 28.96 -12.42
N VAL A 456 -13.04 29.22 -11.16
CA VAL A 456 -14.44 29.45 -10.77
C VAL A 456 -14.82 30.91 -10.93
N ARG A 457 -13.83 31.80 -11.00
CA ARG A 457 -14.03 33.26 -11.12
C ARG A 457 -12.86 33.93 -11.83
N VAL A 458 -13.18 34.88 -12.72
CA VAL A 458 -12.21 35.89 -13.17
C VAL A 458 -12.18 36.99 -12.11
N MET A 459 -11.14 37.01 -11.30
CA MET A 459 -11.01 37.89 -10.14
C MET A 459 -10.81 39.36 -10.55
N TRP A 460 -10.00 39.59 -11.59
CA TRP A 460 -9.65 40.94 -12.06
C TRP A 460 -9.07 40.93 -13.47
N THR A 461 -9.21 42.05 -14.17
CA THR A 461 -8.55 42.34 -15.46
C THR A 461 -7.93 43.74 -15.43
N SER A 462 -6.75 43.92 -16.05
CA SER A 462 -6.13 45.26 -16.20
C SER A 462 -6.87 46.18 -17.16
N ASP A 463 -7.88 45.65 -17.84
CA ASP A 463 -8.73 46.38 -18.77
C ASP A 463 -10.16 46.49 -18.21
N PRO A 464 -10.55 47.65 -17.67
CA PRO A 464 -11.91 47.89 -17.19
C PRO A 464 -12.90 48.14 -18.33
N THR A 465 -12.44 48.44 -19.55
CA THR A 465 -13.30 48.73 -20.71
C THR A 465 -13.77 47.46 -21.43
N GLY A 466 -13.00 46.37 -21.31
CA GLY A 466 -13.25 45.11 -22.00
C GLY A 466 -12.85 45.11 -23.48
N GLU A 467 -12.16 46.15 -23.97
CA GLU A 467 -11.70 46.25 -25.35
C GLU A 467 -10.42 45.42 -25.63
N ARG A 468 -9.48 45.40 -24.67
CA ARG A 468 -8.20 44.68 -24.73
C ARG A 468 -8.30 43.25 -24.20
N ILE A 469 -9.18 43.00 -23.24
CA ILE A 469 -9.44 41.65 -22.70
C ILE A 469 -10.90 41.28 -22.96
N ARG A 470 -11.12 40.51 -24.04
CA ARG A 470 -12.45 40.14 -24.54
C ARG A 470 -12.77 38.68 -24.24
N ASN A 471 -14.06 38.37 -24.04
CA ASN A 471 -14.57 37.00 -23.85
C ASN A 471 -13.91 36.22 -22.69
N ARG A 472 -13.50 36.90 -21.63
CA ARG A 472 -12.79 36.30 -20.48
C ARG A 472 -13.56 35.17 -19.79
N GLU A 473 -14.89 35.22 -19.81
CA GLU A 473 -15.76 34.21 -19.18
C GLU A 473 -15.64 32.83 -19.82
N VAL A 474 -15.10 32.72 -21.05
CA VAL A 474 -14.80 31.43 -21.68
C VAL A 474 -13.87 30.58 -20.82
N LEU A 475 -12.95 31.21 -20.08
CA LEU A 475 -11.98 30.51 -19.24
C LEU A 475 -12.63 29.77 -18.06
N LEU A 476 -13.86 30.14 -17.66
CA LEU A 476 -14.61 29.47 -16.60
C LEU A 476 -15.25 28.15 -17.04
N ASN A 477 -15.36 27.93 -18.35
CA ASN A 477 -16.01 26.74 -18.87
C ASN A 477 -15.09 25.50 -18.79
N PRO A 478 -15.66 24.28 -18.68
CA PRO A 478 -14.90 23.05 -18.82
C PRO A 478 -14.18 22.98 -20.17
N GLY A 479 -12.90 22.64 -20.11
CA GLY A 479 -12.04 22.45 -21.27
C GLY A 479 -11.95 21.00 -21.75
N ASN A 480 -11.40 20.79 -22.95
CA ASN A 480 -11.13 19.45 -23.49
C ASN A 480 -9.65 19.24 -23.84
N SER A 481 -8.75 20.10 -23.35
CA SER A 481 -7.30 20.01 -23.57
C SER A 481 -6.85 20.15 -25.02
N GLN A 482 -7.75 20.48 -25.95
CA GLN A 482 -7.43 20.53 -27.38
C GLN A 482 -7.38 21.96 -27.90
N SER A 483 -6.25 22.33 -28.50
CA SER A 483 -6.12 23.59 -29.23
C SER A 483 -7.01 23.60 -30.47
N GLU A 484 -7.57 24.77 -30.78
CA GLU A 484 -8.46 24.97 -31.93
C GLU A 484 -7.96 26.13 -32.80
N MET A 485 -8.05 25.96 -34.12
CA MET A 485 -7.63 26.94 -35.12
C MET A 485 -8.84 27.59 -35.82
N THR A 486 -9.84 28.00 -35.04
CA THR A 486 -11.06 28.63 -35.54
C THR A 486 -10.95 30.15 -35.58
N GLN A 487 -11.62 30.79 -36.54
CA GLN A 487 -11.75 32.25 -36.60
C GLN A 487 -12.97 32.78 -35.84
N ARG A 488 -13.73 31.90 -35.19
CA ARG A 488 -14.87 32.32 -34.35
C ARG A 488 -14.36 33.04 -33.09
N PRO A 489 -15.11 34.01 -32.55
CA PRO A 489 -14.74 34.72 -31.31
C PRO A 489 -15.02 33.84 -30.08
N VAL A 490 -14.40 32.66 -30.01
CA VAL A 490 -14.64 31.66 -28.95
C VAL A 490 -13.51 31.60 -27.92
N PHE A 491 -12.55 32.52 -27.98
CA PHE A 491 -11.39 32.56 -27.08
C PHE A 491 -11.41 33.83 -26.23
N CYS A 492 -10.80 33.75 -25.05
CA CYS A 492 -10.39 34.93 -24.30
C CYS A 492 -9.21 35.60 -25.03
N ALA A 493 -9.47 36.73 -25.68
CA ALA A 493 -8.44 37.48 -26.38
C ALA A 493 -7.84 38.53 -25.45
N MET A 494 -6.52 38.49 -25.25
CA MET A 494 -5.77 39.46 -24.44
C MET A 494 -4.79 40.23 -25.34
N THR A 495 -4.92 41.56 -25.38
CA THR A 495 -4.10 42.45 -26.22
C THR A 495 -3.31 43.46 -25.40
N THR A 496 -1.98 43.37 -25.45
CA THR A 496 -1.06 44.36 -24.86
C THR A 496 -0.70 45.42 -25.89
N THR A 497 -0.71 46.69 -25.48
CA THR A 497 -0.32 47.85 -26.32
C THR A 497 1.05 48.38 -25.90
N ASP A 498 1.56 49.40 -26.59
CA ASP A 498 2.80 50.10 -26.17
C ASP A 498 2.69 50.78 -24.79
N LYS A 499 1.47 51.06 -24.32
CA LYS A 499 1.22 51.79 -23.07
C LYS A 499 0.70 50.92 -21.95
N ASP A 500 -0.07 49.89 -22.29
CA ASP A 500 -0.86 49.14 -21.31
C ASP A 500 -0.68 47.62 -21.48
N THR A 501 -0.20 46.97 -20.41
CA THR A 501 -0.11 45.51 -20.29
C THR A 501 -1.49 44.89 -20.08
N ALA A 502 -1.85 43.89 -20.88
CA ALA A 502 -3.03 43.06 -20.63
C ALA A 502 -2.72 42.01 -19.56
N SER A 503 -3.49 42.03 -18.48
CA SER A 503 -3.34 41.15 -17.33
C SER A 503 -4.69 40.61 -16.88
N ILE A 504 -4.73 39.36 -16.46
CA ILE A 504 -5.91 38.71 -15.89
C ILE A 504 -5.51 37.94 -14.63
N LEU A 505 -6.35 38.00 -13.59
CA LEU A 505 -6.21 37.24 -12.35
C LEU A 505 -7.39 36.27 -12.24
N LEU A 506 -7.08 35.01 -11.97
CA LEU A 506 -8.03 33.90 -11.90
C LEU A 506 -8.05 33.32 -10.48
N ASP A 507 -9.24 32.96 -10.01
CA ASP A 507 -9.48 32.28 -8.73
C ASP A 507 -10.03 30.88 -9.02
N TYR A 508 -9.37 29.85 -8.49
CA TYR A 508 -9.78 28.45 -8.62
C TYR A 508 -10.70 27.98 -7.48
N GLY A 509 -11.04 28.88 -6.56
CA GLY A 509 -12.05 28.70 -5.53
C GLY A 509 -11.52 28.08 -4.24
N ARG A 510 -10.47 27.25 -4.33
CA ARG A 510 -9.80 26.62 -3.20
C ARG A 510 -8.30 26.50 -3.46
N GLU A 511 -7.56 26.28 -2.40
CA GLU A 511 -6.13 25.96 -2.42
C GLU A 511 -5.89 24.64 -3.16
N LEU A 512 -4.90 24.59 -4.04
CA LEU A 512 -4.61 23.44 -4.91
C LEU A 512 -3.11 23.19 -4.99
N HIS A 513 -2.72 21.92 -5.07
CA HIS A 513 -1.36 21.54 -5.45
C HIS A 513 -1.27 21.14 -6.92
N GLY A 514 -0.29 21.68 -7.65
CA GLY A 514 0.03 21.24 -9.01
C GLY A 514 0.43 22.39 -9.93
N GLY A 515 -0.23 22.54 -11.08
CA GLY A 515 0.20 23.52 -12.11
C GLY A 515 -0.94 24.23 -12.83
N LEU A 516 -0.62 24.95 -13.89
CA LEU A 516 -1.50 25.63 -14.81
C LEU A 516 -1.35 25.03 -16.20
N GLN A 517 -2.45 24.68 -16.85
CA GLN A 517 -2.49 24.36 -18.27
C GLN A 517 -3.11 25.50 -19.05
N LEU A 518 -2.36 26.04 -20.00
CA LEU A 518 -2.86 26.99 -20.98
C LEU A 518 -3.10 26.29 -22.31
N VAL A 519 -4.32 26.41 -22.84
CA VAL A 519 -4.68 25.93 -24.18
C VAL A 519 -4.89 27.14 -25.09
N MET A 520 -4.13 27.18 -26.19
CA MET A 520 -3.98 28.35 -27.04
C MET A 520 -4.88 28.25 -28.28
N GLY A 521 -5.47 29.38 -28.70
CA GLY A 521 -6.25 29.54 -29.94
C GLY A 521 -5.48 30.27 -31.07
N GLY A 522 -4.18 30.51 -30.91
CA GLY A 522 -3.38 31.33 -31.82
C GLY A 522 -2.96 32.68 -31.20
N SER A 523 -1.81 33.20 -31.63
CA SER A 523 -1.34 34.56 -31.34
C SER A 523 -1.31 35.40 -32.62
N SER A 524 -1.38 36.74 -32.48
CA SER A 524 -1.17 37.68 -33.58
C SER A 524 0.26 37.59 -34.16
N ARG A 525 1.19 37.03 -33.39
CA ARG A 525 2.57 36.77 -33.81
C ARG A 525 2.76 35.34 -34.33
N ARG A 526 3.82 35.16 -35.12
CA ARG A 526 4.28 33.82 -35.57
C ARG A 526 5.13 33.12 -34.52
N GLU A 527 5.93 33.90 -33.78
CA GLU A 527 6.81 33.43 -32.71
C GLU A 527 6.02 33.18 -31.40
N PRO A 528 6.58 32.39 -30.47
CA PRO A 528 6.07 32.29 -29.11
C PRO A 528 5.85 33.65 -28.46
N SER A 529 4.81 33.76 -27.62
CA SER A 529 4.47 35.01 -26.94
C SER A 529 5.02 35.00 -25.51
N LEU A 530 5.56 36.12 -25.05
CA LEU A 530 6.15 36.23 -23.71
C LEU A 530 5.10 36.64 -22.68
N VAL A 531 4.99 35.85 -21.61
CA VAL A 531 4.07 36.09 -20.49
C VAL A 531 4.80 36.03 -19.16
N ARG A 532 4.23 36.68 -18.15
CA ARG A 532 4.55 36.47 -16.73
C ARG A 532 3.38 35.73 -16.08
N ILE A 533 3.66 34.61 -15.43
CA ILE A 533 2.69 33.80 -14.69
C ILE A 533 3.05 33.89 -13.22
N ARG A 534 2.10 34.31 -12.38
CA ARG A 534 2.27 34.38 -10.93
C ARG A 534 1.24 33.52 -10.21
N PHE A 535 1.72 32.58 -9.42
CA PHE A 535 0.92 31.73 -8.53
C PHE A 535 0.87 32.35 -7.13
N GLY A 536 -0.24 32.17 -6.42
CA GLY A 536 -0.34 32.54 -5.01
C GLY A 536 -1.51 31.87 -4.29
N GLU A 537 -1.36 31.66 -2.99
CA GLU A 537 -2.42 31.21 -2.06
C GLU A 537 -3.33 32.38 -1.65
N SER A 538 -2.90 33.62 -1.92
CA SER A 538 -3.71 34.84 -1.75
C SER A 538 -3.67 35.74 -2.99
N VAL A 539 -4.67 36.62 -3.09
CA VAL A 539 -4.70 37.69 -4.10
C VAL A 539 -3.49 38.63 -3.94
N GLY A 540 -3.12 38.99 -2.70
CA GLY A 540 -1.94 39.82 -2.42
C GLY A 540 -0.66 39.22 -2.99
N GLU A 541 -0.43 37.94 -2.71
CA GLU A 541 0.74 37.19 -3.17
C GLU A 541 0.81 37.10 -4.69
N ALA A 542 -0.27 36.70 -5.37
CA ALA A 542 -0.31 36.59 -6.84
C ALA A 542 -0.10 37.95 -7.56
N ASN A 543 -0.25 39.06 -6.83
CA ASN A 543 -0.01 40.42 -7.31
C ASN A 543 1.32 41.02 -6.84
N SER A 544 2.03 40.35 -5.94
CA SER A 544 3.29 40.82 -5.37
C SER A 544 4.46 40.70 -6.36
N ASN A 545 5.63 41.20 -5.95
CA ASN A 545 6.90 40.96 -6.63
C ASN A 545 7.69 39.91 -5.87
N THR A 546 8.53 39.18 -6.60
CA THR A 546 9.41 38.17 -6.01
C THR A 546 10.76 38.76 -5.63
N TRP A 547 11.25 38.43 -4.44
CA TRP A 547 12.59 38.78 -3.96
C TRP A 547 13.25 37.56 -3.33
N ASN A 548 14.32 37.05 -3.95
CA ASN A 548 14.94 35.77 -3.56
C ASN A 548 16.25 35.91 -2.78
N SER A 549 16.81 37.12 -2.66
CA SER A 549 18.10 37.33 -2.02
C SER A 549 18.00 37.56 -0.51
N ASP A 550 16.82 37.90 0.01
CA ASP A 550 16.57 38.09 1.44
C ASP A 550 15.07 37.90 1.74
N TRP A 551 14.71 37.79 3.02
CA TRP A 551 13.32 37.69 3.46
C TRP A 551 12.75 39.09 3.71
N LEU A 552 11.93 39.57 2.78
CA LEU A 552 11.43 40.95 2.78
C LEU A 552 9.90 41.01 2.86
N MET A 553 9.37 41.83 3.77
CA MET A 553 7.93 42.06 3.92
C MET A 553 7.32 42.59 2.62
N GLY A 554 6.22 41.99 2.18
CA GLY A 554 5.47 42.36 0.98
C GLY A 554 5.94 41.68 -0.31
N PHE A 555 6.90 40.74 -0.24
CA PHE A 555 7.45 40.03 -1.40
C PHE A 555 7.23 38.52 -1.30
N SER A 556 6.95 37.89 -2.45
CA SER A 556 6.96 36.44 -2.61
C SER A 556 8.39 35.92 -2.82
N THR A 557 8.57 34.59 -2.75
CA THR A 557 9.85 33.90 -3.00
C THR A 557 9.67 32.76 -4.01
N ASP A 558 10.77 32.24 -4.55
CA ASP A 558 10.80 31.11 -5.50
C ASP A 558 11.66 29.94 -4.99
N ASP A 559 11.94 29.90 -3.68
CA ASP A 559 12.98 29.07 -3.05
C ASP A 559 12.68 27.56 -3.08
N HIS A 560 11.41 27.15 -2.98
CA HIS A 560 11.01 25.74 -2.98
C HIS A 560 10.13 25.34 -4.18
N ALA A 561 9.53 26.31 -4.86
CA ALA A 561 8.77 26.13 -6.08
C ALA A 561 8.76 27.44 -6.88
N LYS A 562 8.75 27.34 -8.21
CA LYS A 562 8.60 28.52 -9.07
C LYS A 562 7.17 29.04 -9.02
N ARG A 563 7.01 30.25 -8.48
CA ARG A 563 5.72 30.95 -8.37
C ARG A 563 5.64 32.16 -9.28
N ASP A 564 6.76 32.80 -9.60
CA ASP A 564 6.81 33.96 -10.51
C ASP A 564 7.68 33.66 -11.73
N ILE A 565 7.03 33.40 -12.85
CA ILE A 565 7.65 32.81 -14.03
C ILE A 565 7.47 33.75 -15.21
N VAL A 566 8.56 34.27 -15.75
CA VAL A 566 8.58 34.89 -17.09
C VAL A 566 8.99 33.84 -18.10
N MET A 567 8.11 33.53 -19.06
CA MET A 567 8.36 32.49 -20.05
C MET A 567 7.65 32.74 -21.37
N GLU A 568 8.10 32.05 -22.42
CA GLU A 568 7.41 32.00 -23.70
C GLU A 568 6.34 30.90 -23.69
N ILE A 569 5.15 31.23 -24.21
CA ILE A 569 4.06 30.27 -24.46
C ILE A 569 3.92 30.03 -25.96
N PRO A 570 3.54 28.82 -26.38
CA PRO A 570 3.43 28.49 -27.79
C PRO A 570 2.34 29.32 -28.46
N ARG A 571 2.51 29.62 -29.75
CA ARG A 571 1.51 30.34 -30.54
C ARG A 571 0.16 29.60 -30.55
N SER A 572 0.20 28.29 -30.71
CA SER A 572 -0.93 27.36 -30.80
C SER A 572 -0.54 26.07 -30.08
N GLY A 573 -1.51 25.26 -29.64
CA GLY A 573 -1.25 24.05 -28.86
C GLY A 573 -1.58 24.23 -27.38
N LEU A 574 -0.85 23.52 -26.52
CA LEU A 574 -1.02 23.55 -25.08
C LEU A 574 0.34 23.63 -24.38
N ILE A 575 0.36 24.16 -23.17
CA ILE A 575 1.54 24.17 -22.29
C ILE A 575 1.10 23.99 -20.84
N GLU A 576 1.93 23.29 -20.08
CA GLU A 576 1.76 23.08 -18.64
C GLU A 576 2.89 23.82 -17.89
N ILE A 577 2.53 24.55 -16.84
CA ILE A 577 3.38 25.51 -16.11
C ILE A 577 3.20 25.24 -14.62
N GLY A 578 4.27 25.05 -13.85
CA GLY A 578 4.18 24.59 -12.45
C GLY A 578 5.41 23.75 -12.07
N ASN A 579 5.52 23.13 -10.89
CA ASN A 579 4.52 22.59 -9.97
C ASN A 579 4.59 23.27 -8.57
N SER A 580 3.51 23.89 -8.06
CA SER A 580 3.44 24.63 -6.77
C SER A 580 2.05 24.55 -6.10
N GLY A 581 1.94 25.06 -4.86
CA GLY A 581 0.68 25.30 -4.16
C GLY A 581 0.10 26.68 -4.48
N PHE A 582 -1.17 26.75 -4.85
CA PHE A 582 -1.86 28.01 -5.17
C PHE A 582 -3.39 27.88 -5.16
N ARG A 583 -4.06 29.03 -4.97
CA ARG A 583 -5.48 29.23 -5.29
C ARG A 583 -5.69 30.24 -6.42
N PHE A 584 -4.77 31.18 -6.59
CA PHE A 584 -4.86 32.28 -7.53
C PHE A 584 -3.73 32.25 -8.55
N VAL A 585 -4.05 32.59 -9.80
CA VAL A 585 -3.06 32.72 -10.88
C VAL A 585 -3.26 34.02 -11.62
N ARG A 586 -2.19 34.82 -11.72
CA ARG A 586 -2.13 36.02 -12.56
C ARG A 586 -1.32 35.75 -13.83
N ILE A 587 -1.87 36.18 -14.97
CA ILE A 587 -1.24 36.08 -16.28
C ILE A 587 -1.08 37.50 -16.82
N ASP A 588 0.15 37.92 -17.09
CA ASP A 588 0.48 39.20 -17.72
C ASP A 588 1.09 38.95 -19.12
N LEU A 589 0.52 39.53 -20.18
CA LEU A 589 1.10 39.48 -21.52
C LEU A 589 2.12 40.61 -21.69
N LEU A 590 3.41 40.27 -21.65
CA LEU A 590 4.48 41.26 -21.52
C LEU A 590 4.86 41.96 -22.84
N GLN A 591 4.57 41.33 -23.98
CA GLN A 591 5.01 41.86 -25.27
C GLN A 591 4.08 42.97 -25.79
N PRO A 592 4.62 44.15 -26.19
CA PRO A 592 3.83 45.21 -26.80
C PRO A 592 3.23 44.77 -28.14
N ASN A 593 2.11 45.39 -28.49
CA ASN A 593 1.38 45.19 -29.76
C ASN A 593 1.10 43.71 -30.10
N THR A 594 0.87 42.89 -29.08
CA THR A 594 0.66 41.44 -29.21
C THR A 594 -0.71 41.08 -28.69
N THR A 595 -1.38 40.13 -29.38
CA THR A 595 -2.64 39.53 -28.93
C THR A 595 -2.46 38.02 -28.81
N ILE A 596 -2.79 37.46 -27.64
CA ILE A 596 -2.92 36.02 -27.44
C ILE A 596 -4.39 35.65 -27.32
N ASN A 597 -4.75 34.46 -27.79
CA ASN A 597 -6.08 33.89 -27.60
C ASN A 597 -5.97 32.68 -26.69
N LEU A 598 -6.52 32.79 -25.49
CA LEU A 598 -6.61 31.70 -24.51
C LEU A 598 -7.96 31.02 -24.68
N LYS A 599 -7.94 29.73 -24.97
CA LYS A 599 -9.12 28.88 -24.96
C LYS A 599 -9.42 28.40 -23.54
N GLU A 600 -8.39 27.97 -22.84
CA GLU A 600 -8.48 27.39 -21.50
C GLU A 600 -7.29 27.86 -20.66
N ALA A 601 -7.51 28.13 -19.38
CA ALA A 601 -6.48 28.37 -18.38
C ALA A 601 -6.86 27.59 -17.13
N ARG A 602 -6.55 26.29 -17.10
CA ARG A 602 -7.04 25.34 -16.08
C ARG A 602 -5.95 25.03 -15.08
N ALA A 603 -6.28 24.87 -13.81
CA ALA A 603 -5.38 24.27 -12.85
C ALA A 603 -5.24 22.77 -13.15
N ILE A 604 -4.01 22.25 -13.04
CA ILE A 604 -3.66 20.84 -13.04
C ILE A 604 -3.58 20.46 -11.57
N PHE A 605 -4.67 19.97 -11.00
CA PHE A 605 -4.71 19.52 -9.61
C PHE A 605 -4.08 18.13 -9.49
N ARG A 606 -3.01 18.03 -8.72
CA ARG A 606 -2.25 16.80 -8.45
C ARG A 606 -2.43 16.38 -7.00
N TYR A 607 -3.00 15.20 -6.79
CA TYR A 607 -3.41 14.71 -5.47
C TYR A 607 -3.51 13.18 -5.47
N ARG A 608 -3.53 12.55 -4.29
CA ARG A 608 -3.81 11.12 -4.17
C ARG A 608 -5.30 10.87 -4.34
N ASP A 609 -5.70 9.87 -5.13
CA ASP A 609 -7.12 9.56 -5.29
C ASP A 609 -7.63 8.75 -4.09
N LEU A 610 -7.96 9.45 -3.00
CA LEU A 610 -8.34 8.83 -1.72
C LEU A 610 -9.84 8.93 -1.47
N GLU A 611 -10.39 7.89 -0.85
CA GLU A 611 -11.74 7.92 -0.28
C GLU A 611 -11.73 8.55 1.12
N TYR A 612 -12.71 9.41 1.40
CA TYR A 612 -12.90 10.04 2.71
C TYR A 612 -13.81 9.13 3.54
N LEU A 613 -13.23 8.10 4.16
CA LEU A 613 -13.94 7.09 4.95
C LEU A 613 -14.50 7.65 6.26
N GLY A 614 -13.78 8.60 6.86
CA GLY A 614 -14.21 9.37 8.02
C GLY A 614 -15.06 10.57 7.62
N SER A 615 -15.97 10.96 8.51
CA SER A 615 -16.87 12.09 8.30
C SER A 615 -17.30 12.72 9.61
N PHE A 616 -17.70 14.00 9.53
CA PHE A 616 -18.25 14.77 10.63
C PHE A 616 -19.33 15.71 10.08
N HIS A 617 -20.52 15.66 10.68
CA HIS A 617 -21.64 16.53 10.37
C HIS A 617 -22.40 16.85 11.65
N SER A 618 -22.78 18.11 11.84
CA SER A 618 -23.38 18.55 13.09
C SER A 618 -24.47 19.60 12.89
N SER A 619 -25.15 19.95 13.98
CA SER A 619 -26.09 21.08 14.00
C SER A 619 -25.41 22.45 13.81
N ASP A 620 -24.08 22.53 13.88
CA ASP A 620 -23.31 23.75 13.58
C ASP A 620 -22.52 23.58 12.25
N PRO A 621 -22.99 24.16 11.13
CA PRO A 621 -22.32 24.04 9.85
C PRO A 621 -20.91 24.66 9.83
N ARG A 622 -20.56 25.51 10.80
CA ARG A 622 -19.21 26.06 10.92
C ARG A 622 -18.22 24.99 11.38
N LEU A 623 -18.59 24.14 12.33
CA LEU A 623 -17.74 23.03 12.78
C LEU A 623 -17.52 22.02 11.64
N ASP A 624 -18.55 21.77 10.83
CA ASP A 624 -18.43 20.92 9.65
C ASP A 624 -17.41 21.49 8.65
N ALA A 625 -17.46 22.81 8.41
CA ALA A 625 -16.51 23.51 7.55
C ALA A 625 -15.08 23.50 8.10
N ILE A 626 -14.91 23.62 9.42
CA ILE A 626 -13.62 23.53 10.10
C ILE A 626 -13.05 22.11 9.94
N TRP A 627 -13.86 21.09 10.24
CA TRP A 627 -13.47 19.69 10.13
C TRP A 627 -13.01 19.34 8.70
N MET A 628 -13.81 19.74 7.70
CA MET A 628 -13.53 19.50 6.29
C MET A 628 -12.30 20.27 5.79
N THR A 629 -12.09 21.50 6.27
CA THR A 629 -10.91 22.29 5.91
C THR A 629 -9.63 21.63 6.42
N GLY A 630 -9.63 21.09 7.64
CA GLY A 630 -8.47 20.37 8.17
C GLY A 630 -8.20 19.06 7.43
N ALA A 631 -9.25 18.29 7.15
CA ALA A 631 -9.16 17.07 6.32
C ALA A 631 -8.57 17.37 4.93
N TYR A 632 -9.04 18.43 4.26
CA TYR A 632 -8.55 18.84 2.95
C TYR A 632 -7.10 19.36 2.99
N THR A 633 -6.73 20.09 4.04
CA THR A 633 -5.34 20.57 4.24
C THR A 633 -4.37 19.40 4.28
N THR A 634 -4.66 18.38 5.10
CA THR A 634 -3.83 17.18 5.18
C THR A 634 -3.83 16.42 3.85
N HIS A 635 -4.96 16.34 3.14
CA HIS A 635 -5.00 15.67 1.85
C HIS A 635 -4.09 16.34 0.81
N LEU A 636 -4.04 17.68 0.78
CA LEU A 636 -3.13 18.43 -0.08
C LEU A 636 -1.67 18.10 0.24
N ASN A 637 -1.35 17.89 1.51
CA ASN A 637 -0.01 17.53 1.99
C ASN A 637 0.38 16.06 1.76
N MET A 638 -0.60 15.18 1.55
CA MET A 638 -0.35 13.77 1.20
C MET A 638 0.05 13.64 -0.27
N GLN A 639 1.35 13.81 -0.55
CA GLN A 639 1.94 13.73 -1.88
C GLN A 639 2.70 12.40 -2.03
N GLU A 640 3.85 12.37 -2.70
CA GLU A 640 4.68 11.16 -2.77
C GLU A 640 5.03 10.64 -1.37
N TYR A 641 5.32 11.59 -0.48
CA TYR A 641 5.48 11.45 0.96
C TYR A 641 4.57 12.48 1.63
N LEU A 642 4.51 12.46 2.96
CA LEU A 642 3.77 13.45 3.71
C LEU A 642 4.61 14.73 3.83
N TRP A 643 4.14 15.81 3.22
CA TRP A 643 4.79 17.12 3.25
C TRP A 643 4.19 18.02 4.32
N ASP A 644 5.01 18.89 4.89
CA ASP A 644 4.57 19.96 5.80
C ASP A 644 3.57 20.93 5.14
N GLY A 645 3.82 21.32 3.89
CA GLY A 645 2.97 22.19 3.10
C GLY A 645 3.20 22.07 1.59
N ILE A 646 2.22 22.49 0.79
CA ILE A 646 2.26 22.30 -0.68
C ILE A 646 2.95 23.41 -1.46
N LYS A 647 3.07 24.61 -0.87
CA LYS A 647 3.68 25.78 -1.50
C LYS A 647 5.19 25.80 -1.36
N ARG A 648 5.64 25.58 -0.13
CA ARG A 648 7.00 25.84 0.33
C ARG A 648 7.46 24.66 1.17
N ASP A 649 8.78 24.52 1.35
CA ASP A 649 9.48 23.40 1.97
C ASP A 649 9.21 22.11 1.20
N ARG A 650 8.00 21.54 1.31
CA ARG A 650 7.56 20.33 0.61
C ARG A 650 8.40 19.12 1.03
N LEU A 651 8.66 19.03 2.34
CA LEU A 651 9.56 18.06 2.94
C LEU A 651 8.85 17.25 4.01
N VAL A 652 9.40 16.07 4.30
CA VAL A 652 8.98 15.27 5.46
C VAL A 652 9.60 15.88 6.71
N TRP A 653 8.81 16.69 7.41
CA TRP A 653 9.16 17.27 8.71
C TRP A 653 8.45 16.51 9.83
N LEU A 654 9.21 15.88 10.73
CA LEU A 654 8.64 14.95 11.72
C LEU A 654 7.83 15.61 12.84
N GLY A 655 8.04 16.92 13.07
CA GLY A 655 7.22 17.68 14.02
C GLY A 655 5.77 17.79 13.55
N ASP A 656 5.59 18.08 12.26
CA ASP A 656 4.30 18.26 11.58
C ASP A 656 3.47 16.98 11.52
N PHE A 657 4.19 15.86 11.46
CA PHE A 657 3.65 14.56 11.15
C PHE A 657 2.64 14.08 12.22
N HIS A 658 2.81 14.39 13.50
CA HIS A 658 1.88 13.87 14.51
C HIS A 658 0.43 14.39 14.37
N PRO A 659 0.16 15.72 14.29
CA PRO A 659 -1.18 16.22 13.96
C PRO A 659 -1.70 15.69 12.62
N GLU A 660 -0.84 15.57 11.60
CA GLU A 660 -1.23 15.02 10.30
C GLU A 660 -1.65 13.55 10.39
N LEU A 661 -0.89 12.71 11.11
CA LEU A 661 -1.22 11.31 11.36
C LEU A 661 -2.59 11.18 12.01
N LYS A 662 -2.86 11.99 13.05
CA LYS A 662 -4.14 12.03 13.74
C LYS A 662 -5.27 12.34 12.75
N THR A 663 -5.08 13.33 11.86
CA THR A 663 -6.08 13.63 10.82
C THR A 663 -6.22 12.49 9.81
N ILE A 664 -5.11 11.97 9.27
CA ILE A 664 -5.11 10.90 8.25
C ILE A 664 -5.89 9.69 8.75
N THR A 665 -5.58 9.23 9.96
CA THR A 665 -6.20 8.04 10.51
C THR A 665 -7.67 8.21 10.86
N ARG A 666 -8.15 9.45 11.06
CA ARG A 666 -9.56 9.76 11.35
C ARG A 666 -10.37 10.00 10.09
N VAL A 667 -9.74 10.41 8.98
CA VAL A 667 -10.41 10.78 7.73
C VAL A 667 -10.25 9.72 6.65
N PHE A 668 -9.03 9.24 6.41
CA PHE A 668 -8.69 8.34 5.29
C PHE A 668 -8.47 6.90 5.73
N GLY A 669 -8.20 6.66 7.02
CA GLY A 669 -7.84 5.33 7.53
C GLY A 669 -6.39 4.97 7.23
N TYR A 670 -6.12 3.69 6.95
CA TYR A 670 -4.78 3.26 6.56
C TYR A 670 -4.39 3.89 5.21
N ASN A 671 -3.22 4.52 5.16
CA ASN A 671 -2.64 5.02 3.92
C ASN A 671 -1.12 4.81 3.92
N GLU A 672 -0.58 4.31 2.81
CA GLU A 672 0.83 3.95 2.71
C GLU A 672 1.77 5.16 2.70
N VAL A 673 1.27 6.38 2.53
CA VAL A 673 2.10 7.59 2.64
C VAL A 673 2.74 7.72 4.02
N VAL A 674 2.08 7.22 5.07
CA VAL A 674 2.60 7.28 6.44
C VAL A 674 3.81 6.36 6.64
N PRO A 675 3.70 5.02 6.47
CA PRO A 675 4.85 4.12 6.64
C PRO A 675 5.99 4.49 5.70
N ARG A 676 5.71 4.87 4.44
CA ARG A 676 6.76 5.32 3.50
C ARG A 676 7.51 6.56 3.98
N SER A 677 6.83 7.51 4.62
CA SER A 677 7.48 8.73 5.13
C SER A 677 8.28 8.45 6.41
N LEU A 678 7.85 7.50 7.23
CA LEU A 678 8.61 7.04 8.40
C LEU A 678 9.87 6.27 8.00
N ASP A 679 9.77 5.39 7.00
CA ASP A 679 10.93 4.70 6.41
C ASP A 679 11.95 5.71 5.89
N LEU A 680 11.49 6.66 5.06
CA LEU A 680 12.36 7.71 4.50
C LEU A 680 13.01 8.55 5.60
N ALA A 681 12.30 8.86 6.69
CA ALA A 681 12.86 9.63 7.80
C ALA A 681 14.03 8.89 8.48
N CYS A 682 13.88 7.58 8.70
CA CYS A 682 14.95 6.75 9.26
C CYS A 682 16.18 6.68 8.32
N GLU A 683 15.94 6.59 7.00
CA GLU A 683 17.00 6.57 5.98
C GLU A 683 17.75 7.91 5.90
N GLN A 684 17.02 9.03 5.94
CA GLN A 684 17.60 10.38 5.86
C GLN A 684 18.36 10.75 7.12
N TYR A 685 17.92 10.27 8.28
CA TYR A 685 18.46 10.60 9.59
C TYR A 685 18.85 9.33 10.36
N PRO A 686 19.89 8.60 9.92
CA PRO A 686 20.35 7.42 10.65
C PRO A 686 20.92 7.84 12.02
N LEU A 687 20.69 7.01 13.03
CA LEU A 687 21.24 7.26 14.37
C LEU A 687 22.78 7.41 14.34
N PRO A 688 23.37 8.29 15.18
CA PRO A 688 22.74 9.05 16.26
C PRO A 688 22.26 10.45 15.84
N GLN A 689 21.96 10.67 14.56
CA GLN A 689 21.43 11.97 14.12
C GLN A 689 20.01 12.19 14.65
N TRP A 690 19.70 13.44 14.97
CA TRP A 690 18.33 13.85 15.26
C TRP A 690 17.57 14.07 13.94
N MET A 691 16.31 13.65 13.88
CA MET A 691 15.46 13.82 12.70
C MET A 691 15.30 15.30 12.38
N ASN A 692 15.53 15.67 11.11
CA ASN A 692 15.58 17.06 10.64
C ASN A 692 16.54 17.96 11.45
N GLY A 693 17.54 17.39 12.15
CA GLY A 693 18.46 18.10 13.03
C GLY A 693 17.85 18.53 14.38
N MET A 694 16.63 18.12 14.71
CA MET A 694 15.91 18.51 15.92
C MET A 694 15.58 17.32 16.82
N SER A 695 16.06 17.34 18.07
CA SER A 695 15.81 16.25 19.01
C SER A 695 14.34 16.09 19.38
N SER A 696 13.55 17.17 19.40
CA SER A 696 12.09 17.09 19.60
C SER A 696 11.37 16.39 18.45
N TYR A 697 11.90 16.44 17.23
CA TYR A 697 11.30 15.76 16.08
C TYR A 697 11.51 14.24 16.17
N SER A 698 12.67 13.82 16.68
CA SER A 698 12.88 12.41 17.07
C SER A 698 11.99 11.98 18.25
N MET A 699 11.58 12.87 19.15
CA MET A 699 10.59 12.53 20.18
C MET A 699 9.21 12.28 19.56
N TRP A 700 8.80 13.13 18.61
CA TRP A 700 7.56 12.92 17.86
C TRP A 700 7.53 11.59 17.13
N TYR A 701 8.66 11.15 16.55
CA TYR A 701 8.76 9.83 15.93
C TYR A 701 8.30 8.68 16.83
N LEU A 702 8.65 8.69 18.12
CA LEU A 702 8.23 7.66 19.08
C LEU A 702 6.71 7.70 19.33
N ILE A 703 6.15 8.90 19.48
CA ILE A 703 4.70 9.12 19.68
C ILE A 703 3.92 8.72 18.43
N ILE A 704 4.41 9.08 17.23
CA ILE A 704 3.81 8.75 15.94
C ILE A 704 3.75 7.24 15.74
N HIS A 705 4.82 6.50 16.06
CA HIS A 705 4.82 5.04 15.96
C HIS A 705 3.81 4.40 16.90
N HIS A 706 3.65 4.94 18.11
CA HIS A 706 2.68 4.45 19.08
C HIS A 706 1.26 4.63 18.54
N ASP A 707 0.90 5.85 18.16
CA ASP A 707 -0.44 6.19 17.70
C ASP A 707 -0.80 5.48 16.38
N TRP A 708 0.18 5.35 15.48
CA TRP A 708 -0.01 4.60 14.25
C TRP A 708 -0.27 3.11 14.52
N TYR A 709 0.44 2.51 15.47
CA TYR A 709 0.20 1.13 15.88
C TYR A 709 -1.16 0.96 16.58
N MET A 710 -1.54 1.91 17.45
CA MET A 710 -2.85 1.90 18.08
C MET A 710 -3.98 1.92 17.05
N GLN A 711 -3.85 2.72 15.99
CA GLN A 711 -4.81 2.73 14.89
C GLN A 711 -4.83 1.42 14.09
N ASN A 712 -3.67 0.95 13.63
CA ASN A 712 -3.59 -0.04 12.56
C ASN A 712 -3.33 -1.47 13.04
N GLY A 713 -2.74 -1.64 14.22
CA GLY A 713 -2.42 -2.95 14.81
C GLY A 713 -1.33 -3.74 14.06
N ASP A 714 -0.63 -3.11 13.11
CA ASP A 714 0.39 -3.77 12.29
C ASP A 714 1.70 -3.93 13.07
N LEU A 715 1.82 -5.08 13.71
CA LEU A 715 3.00 -5.48 14.46
C LEU A 715 4.21 -5.73 13.54
N SER A 716 3.99 -6.06 12.27
CA SER A 716 5.09 -6.34 11.33
C SER A 716 5.86 -5.07 10.98
N PHE A 717 5.14 -3.98 10.69
CA PHE A 717 5.73 -2.66 10.49
C PHE A 717 6.37 -2.14 11.79
N LEU A 718 5.73 -2.31 12.95
CA LEU A 718 6.35 -1.88 14.20
C LEU A 718 7.67 -2.65 14.48
N ARG A 719 7.72 -3.95 14.16
CA ARG A 719 8.93 -4.77 14.29
C ARG A 719 10.05 -4.34 13.34
N SER A 720 9.75 -3.90 12.11
CA SER A 720 10.80 -3.44 11.19
C SER A 720 11.51 -2.18 11.67
N HIS A 721 10.89 -1.38 12.54
CA HIS A 721 11.50 -0.20 13.16
C HIS A 721 12.11 -0.45 14.55
N SER A 722 12.06 -1.68 15.08
CA SER A 722 12.49 -2.01 16.45
C SER A 722 13.91 -1.55 16.77
N ASP A 723 14.84 -1.73 15.83
CA ASP A 723 16.25 -1.34 16.01
C ASP A 723 16.42 0.17 16.10
N TYR A 724 15.71 0.93 15.25
CA TYR A 724 15.76 2.38 15.28
C TYR A 724 15.12 2.92 16.56
N ILE A 725 13.94 2.40 16.95
CA ILE A 725 13.24 2.79 18.18
C ILE A 725 14.13 2.53 19.40
N THR A 726 14.71 1.33 19.51
CA THR A 726 15.60 0.97 20.62
C THR A 726 16.87 1.82 20.65
N GLY A 727 17.50 2.03 19.48
CA GLY A 727 18.69 2.87 19.38
C GLY A 727 18.41 4.34 19.73
N LEU A 728 17.22 4.85 19.41
CA LEU A 728 16.81 6.20 19.78
C LEU A 728 16.55 6.33 21.28
N ILE A 729 15.92 5.34 21.92
CA ILE A 729 15.77 5.28 23.38
C ILE A 729 17.15 5.32 24.05
N ASP A 730 18.10 4.53 23.54
CA ASP A 730 19.47 4.49 24.06
C ASP A 730 20.19 5.83 23.91
N LEU A 731 20.03 6.49 22.76
CA LEU A 731 20.55 7.82 22.54
C LEU A 731 19.95 8.83 23.53
N ILE A 732 18.63 8.81 23.74
CA ILE A 732 17.93 9.70 24.67
C ILE A 732 18.39 9.46 26.11
N ASP A 733 18.40 8.22 26.60
CA ASP A 733 18.83 7.88 27.97
C ASP A 733 20.28 8.31 28.22
N SER A 734 21.17 8.14 27.23
CA SER A 734 22.57 8.58 27.33
C SER A 734 22.74 10.09 27.56
N LYS A 735 21.71 10.89 27.29
CA LYS A 735 21.70 12.36 27.44
C LYS A 735 20.97 12.83 28.70
N ILE A 736 20.48 11.93 29.54
CA ILE A 736 19.77 12.23 30.79
C ILE A 736 20.67 11.88 31.98
N GLY A 737 21.09 12.90 32.74
CA GLY A 737 21.86 12.76 33.96
C GLY A 737 21.03 12.20 35.13
N GLU A 738 21.73 11.68 36.14
CA GLU A 738 21.09 11.14 37.35
C GLU A 738 20.27 12.18 38.14
N ASP A 739 20.62 13.46 38.07
CA ASP A 739 19.87 14.55 38.69
C ASP A 739 18.61 14.94 37.90
N GLY A 740 18.37 14.30 36.75
CA GLY A 740 17.28 14.63 35.83
C GLY A 740 17.61 15.73 34.83
N THR A 741 18.84 16.24 34.79
CA THR A 741 19.29 17.20 33.77
C THR A 741 19.41 16.51 32.42
N GLU A 742 18.78 17.05 31.39
CA GLU A 742 18.88 16.52 30.02
C GLU A 742 19.74 17.44 29.13
N THR A 743 20.48 16.83 28.20
CA THR A 743 21.45 17.51 27.32
C THR A 743 21.27 17.14 25.85
N LEU A 744 20.03 16.85 25.43
CA LEU A 744 19.75 16.32 24.08
C LEU A 744 20.12 17.32 22.97
N SER A 745 19.87 18.61 23.20
CA SER A 745 20.20 19.67 22.25
C SER A 745 20.50 20.99 22.97
N LYS A 746 21.36 21.82 22.35
CA LYS A 746 21.57 23.21 22.75
C LYS A 746 20.42 24.13 22.34
N PHE A 747 19.70 23.76 21.28
CA PHE A 747 18.52 24.45 20.79
C PHE A 747 17.30 23.55 21.02
N ARG A 748 16.43 23.95 21.93
CA ARG A 748 15.17 23.26 22.21
C ARG A 748 14.07 23.93 21.43
N PHE A 749 13.34 23.14 20.66
CA PHE A 749 12.26 23.61 19.82
C PHE A 749 10.96 22.90 20.20
N LEU A 750 9.90 23.70 20.39
CA LEU A 750 8.53 23.22 20.45
C LEU A 750 7.80 23.75 19.23
N ASP A 751 7.68 25.07 19.17
CA ASP A 751 6.84 25.78 18.22
C ASP A 751 7.42 27.18 17.95
N TRP A 752 7.21 27.72 16.76
CA TRP A 752 7.81 28.98 16.35
C TRP A 752 7.38 30.17 17.24
N PRO A 753 6.08 30.41 17.50
CA PRO A 753 5.63 31.48 18.41
C PRO A 753 6.09 31.29 19.86
N SER A 754 6.49 30.08 20.26
CA SER A 754 6.97 29.79 21.62
C SER A 754 8.44 30.19 21.84
N THR A 755 9.22 30.29 20.77
CA THR A 755 10.69 30.50 20.78
C THR A 755 11.16 31.64 21.70
N PRO A 756 10.48 32.80 21.79
CA PRO A 756 10.89 33.86 22.70
C PRO A 756 10.83 33.51 24.19
N ASN A 757 10.01 32.52 24.60
CA ASN A 757 9.85 32.10 26.00
C ASN A 757 10.74 30.88 26.31
N VAL A 758 12.04 31.13 26.48
CA VAL A 758 13.05 30.07 26.69
C VAL A 758 12.70 29.15 27.87
N GLU A 759 12.35 29.71 29.03
CA GLU A 759 12.06 28.91 30.22
C GLU A 759 10.78 28.06 30.05
N GLY A 760 9.76 28.59 29.36
CA GLY A 760 8.55 27.84 29.01
C GLY A 760 8.85 26.72 28.01
N VAL A 761 9.67 27.00 26.99
CA VAL A 761 10.11 26.01 26.00
C VAL A 761 10.88 24.87 26.68
N GLU A 762 11.78 25.17 27.62
CA GLU A 762 12.49 24.13 28.38
C GLU A 762 11.52 23.22 29.16
N ALA A 763 10.50 23.79 29.81
CA ALA A 763 9.51 23.02 30.55
C ALA A 763 8.64 22.15 29.64
N GLY A 764 8.11 22.71 28.55
CA GLY A 764 7.31 21.96 27.58
C GLY A 764 8.12 20.88 26.88
N TYR A 765 9.38 21.15 26.51
CA TYR A 765 10.28 20.18 25.90
C TYR A 765 10.52 18.97 26.80
N ARG A 766 10.65 19.17 28.12
CA ARG A 766 10.71 18.05 29.08
C ARG A 766 9.38 17.30 29.18
N GLY A 767 8.24 18.00 29.07
CA GLY A 767 6.92 17.38 28.96
C GLY A 767 6.81 16.46 27.74
N LEU A 768 7.21 16.95 26.57
CA LEU A 768 7.26 16.16 25.33
C LEU A 768 8.18 14.94 25.47
N LEU A 769 9.36 15.11 26.07
CA LEU A 769 10.30 14.02 26.29
C LEU A 769 9.72 12.93 27.21
N VAL A 770 9.03 13.32 28.28
CA VAL A 770 8.34 12.37 29.17
C VAL A 770 7.24 11.63 28.43
N TRP A 771 6.44 12.31 27.61
CA TRP A 771 5.42 11.66 26.80
C TRP A 771 6.03 10.66 25.80
N ALA A 772 7.02 11.09 25.01
CA ALA A 772 7.67 10.22 24.04
C ALA A 772 8.28 8.95 24.68
N LEU A 773 8.85 9.05 25.88
CA LEU A 773 9.37 7.89 26.62
C LEU A 773 8.26 6.97 27.16
N LYS A 774 7.08 7.50 27.51
CA LYS A 774 5.94 6.66 27.92
C LYS A 774 5.48 5.78 26.75
N ASP A 775 5.25 6.41 25.61
CA ASP A 775 4.78 5.76 24.40
C ASP A 775 5.82 4.76 23.87
N ALA A 776 7.10 5.14 23.88
CA ALA A 776 8.20 4.23 23.56
C ALA A 776 8.28 3.04 24.51
N GLY A 777 8.05 3.25 25.81
CA GLY A 777 7.98 2.18 26.80
C GLY A 777 6.86 1.19 26.51
N GLU A 778 5.68 1.67 26.11
CA GLU A 778 4.56 0.83 25.69
C GLU A 778 4.86 0.05 24.40
N ILE A 779 5.40 0.72 23.39
CA ILE A 779 5.90 0.07 22.16
C ILE A 779 6.90 -1.04 22.50
N CYS A 780 7.86 -0.78 23.38
CA CYS A 780 8.85 -1.79 23.75
C CYS A 780 8.22 -3.01 24.46
N ARG A 781 7.15 -2.83 25.24
CA ARG A 781 6.40 -3.98 25.80
C ARG A 781 5.68 -4.77 24.72
N ILE A 782 5.08 -4.08 23.74
CA ILE A 782 4.44 -4.71 22.56
C ILE A 782 5.47 -5.50 21.72
N LEU A 783 6.68 -4.96 21.58
CA LEU A 783 7.80 -5.59 20.89
C LEU A 783 8.52 -6.66 21.71
N GLU A 784 8.03 -6.99 22.91
CA GLU A 784 8.63 -7.98 23.82
C GLU A 784 10.09 -7.62 24.21
N ASN A 785 10.40 -6.33 24.30
CA ASN A 785 11.69 -5.79 24.73
C ASN A 785 11.59 -5.11 26.11
N PRO A 786 11.54 -5.88 27.21
CA PRO A 786 11.38 -5.33 28.56
C PRO A 786 12.60 -4.52 29.02
N ALA A 787 13.79 -4.73 28.43
CA ALA A 787 14.99 -3.98 28.78
C ALA A 787 14.88 -2.51 28.34
N SER A 788 14.47 -2.27 27.09
CA SER A 788 14.24 -0.90 26.59
C SER A 788 13.04 -0.22 27.26
N ALA A 789 11.98 -0.98 27.57
CA ALA A 789 10.86 -0.46 28.34
C ALA A 789 11.30 0.03 29.74
N ALA A 790 12.14 -0.75 30.44
CA ALA A 790 12.69 -0.36 31.73
C ALA A 790 13.63 0.86 31.63
N LYS A 791 14.39 1.00 30.54
CA LYS A 791 15.19 2.22 30.30
C LYS A 791 14.30 3.46 30.19
N CYS A 792 13.18 3.37 29.48
CA CYS A 792 12.21 4.47 29.38
C CYS A 792 11.65 4.86 30.76
N GLU A 793 11.23 3.89 31.55
CA GLU A 793 10.72 4.11 32.92
C GLU A 793 11.77 4.77 33.82
N ASN A 794 13.02 4.31 33.76
CA ASN A 794 14.13 4.88 34.52
C ASN A 794 14.46 6.31 34.08
N ALA A 795 14.47 6.58 32.77
CA ALA A 795 14.70 7.91 32.21
C ALA A 795 13.60 8.89 32.65
N ILE A 796 12.33 8.48 32.62
CA ILE A 796 11.20 9.26 33.16
C ILE A 796 11.39 9.52 34.66
N ALA A 797 11.77 8.50 35.43
CA ALA A 797 12.00 8.66 36.87
C ALA A 797 13.12 9.66 37.18
N LYS A 798 14.21 9.68 36.38
CA LYS A 798 15.26 10.69 36.48
C LYS A 798 14.72 12.09 36.13
N LEU A 799 14.03 12.24 34.99
CA LEU A 799 13.46 13.52 34.55
C LEU A 799 12.51 14.12 35.59
N ASN A 800 11.68 13.28 36.23
CA ASN A 800 10.71 13.71 37.24
C ASN A 800 11.33 14.17 38.57
N ARG A 801 12.63 13.99 38.79
CA ARG A 801 13.35 14.64 39.90
C ARG A 801 13.41 16.17 39.74
N LYS A 802 13.19 16.67 38.53
CA LYS A 802 13.21 18.08 38.18
C LYS A 802 12.06 18.43 37.23
N VAL A 803 10.89 18.69 37.79
CA VAL A 803 9.74 19.26 37.06
C VAL A 803 9.88 20.78 37.04
N MET A 804 9.79 21.38 35.84
CA MET A 804 9.92 22.82 35.63
C MET A 804 8.53 23.48 35.53
N GLY A 805 8.43 24.76 35.86
CA GLY A 805 7.18 25.52 35.69
C GLY A 805 6.90 25.83 34.22
N HIS A 806 5.63 25.90 33.81
CA HIS A 806 5.23 26.19 32.43
C HIS A 806 5.51 27.64 31.97
N ASN A 807 5.90 28.54 32.88
CA ASN A 807 6.28 29.94 32.61
C ASN A 807 5.26 30.70 31.73
N GLY A 808 3.98 30.53 32.03
CA GLY A 808 2.86 31.17 31.31
C GLY A 808 2.68 30.76 29.84
N LEU A 809 3.42 29.77 29.33
CA LEU A 809 3.35 29.29 27.95
C LEU A 809 2.28 28.21 27.79
N LYS A 810 1.31 28.41 26.87
CA LYS A 810 0.20 27.47 26.63
C LYS A 810 0.70 26.11 26.14
N GLN A 811 1.66 26.09 25.20
CA GLN A 811 2.29 24.88 24.66
C GLN A 811 2.90 24.03 25.78
N ALA A 812 3.62 24.66 26.71
CA ALA A 812 4.26 23.95 27.82
C ALA A 812 3.24 23.39 28.80
N ALA A 813 2.26 24.18 29.23
CA ALA A 813 1.21 23.72 30.15
C ALA A 813 0.40 22.57 29.54
N ALA A 814 0.08 22.65 28.24
CA ALA A 814 -0.62 21.61 27.51
C ALA A 814 0.17 20.29 27.46
N LEU A 815 1.44 20.34 27.03
CA LEU A 815 2.30 19.16 27.01
C LEU A 815 2.50 18.56 28.41
N MET A 816 2.67 19.40 29.43
CA MET A 816 2.79 18.92 30.81
C MET A 816 1.52 18.22 31.30
N ALA A 817 0.33 18.71 30.91
CA ALA A 817 -0.94 18.06 31.22
C ALA A 817 -1.09 16.72 30.49
N VAL A 818 -0.85 16.70 29.18
CA VAL A 818 -0.91 15.47 28.36
C VAL A 818 0.11 14.43 28.86
N ALA A 819 1.32 14.85 29.21
CA ALA A 819 2.35 13.99 29.78
C ALA A 819 2.08 13.58 31.24
N GLY A 820 1.03 14.10 31.89
CA GLY A 820 0.69 13.81 33.30
C GLY A 820 1.67 14.37 34.33
N LEU A 821 2.39 15.45 33.99
CA LEU A 821 3.27 16.21 34.89
C LEU A 821 2.54 17.35 35.61
N MET A 822 1.35 17.72 35.12
CA MET A 822 0.48 18.76 35.68
C MET A 822 -0.97 18.27 35.62
N ASP A 823 -1.78 18.65 36.59
CA ASP A 823 -3.22 18.41 36.53
C ASP A 823 -3.83 19.18 35.34
N PRO A 824 -4.62 18.54 34.46
CA PRO A 824 -5.20 19.19 33.29
C PRO A 824 -6.10 20.38 33.62
N THR A 825 -6.88 20.28 34.71
CA THR A 825 -7.76 21.38 35.15
C THR A 825 -6.94 22.59 35.57
N GLU A 826 -5.85 22.36 36.29
CA GLU A 826 -4.95 23.44 36.70
C GLU A 826 -4.20 24.05 35.50
N ALA A 827 -3.69 23.24 34.58
CA ALA A 827 -3.05 23.72 33.36
C ALA A 827 -3.98 24.63 32.55
N CYS A 828 -5.26 24.24 32.43
CA CYS A 828 -6.26 25.01 31.71
C CYS A 828 -6.63 26.31 32.43
N ARG A 829 -6.97 26.25 33.71
CA ARG A 829 -7.37 27.43 34.50
C ARG A 829 -6.26 28.47 34.62
N GLN A 830 -5.01 28.03 34.76
CA GLN A 830 -3.88 28.95 34.92
C GLN A 830 -3.36 29.50 33.59
N VAL A 831 -3.46 28.74 32.49
CA VAL A 831 -2.73 29.07 31.26
C VAL A 831 -3.51 28.79 29.98
N VAL A 832 -3.94 27.55 29.72
CA VAL A 832 -4.41 27.14 28.38
C VAL A 832 -5.72 27.84 28.00
N ALA A 833 -6.70 27.88 28.91
CA ALA A 833 -7.98 28.55 28.68
C ALA A 833 -7.91 30.08 28.87
N VAL A 834 -6.84 30.59 29.49
CA VAL A 834 -6.68 32.02 29.78
C VAL A 834 -6.61 32.82 28.48
N ASP A 835 -7.37 33.91 28.43
CA ASP A 835 -7.53 34.79 27.26
C ASP A 835 -8.11 34.09 26.01
N GLY A 836 -8.78 32.94 26.19
CA GLY A 836 -9.46 32.20 25.12
C GLY A 836 -8.51 31.84 23.95
N PRO A 837 -8.85 32.16 22.69
CA PRO A 837 -8.06 31.77 21.52
C PRO A 837 -6.75 32.57 21.35
N LYS A 838 -6.50 33.58 22.18
CA LYS A 838 -5.22 34.30 22.12
C LYS A 838 -4.07 33.38 22.51
N ARG A 839 -2.93 33.52 21.81
CA ARG A 839 -1.72 32.70 22.01
C ARG A 839 -1.92 31.20 21.77
N PHE A 840 -3.02 30.80 21.11
CA PHE A 840 -3.10 29.49 20.48
C PHE A 840 -2.14 29.42 19.29
N SER A 841 -1.80 28.20 18.91
CA SER A 841 -0.88 27.89 17.82
C SER A 841 -1.56 26.98 16.82
N THR A 842 -1.21 27.14 15.55
CA THR A 842 -1.55 26.25 14.45
C THR A 842 -0.98 24.86 14.68
N PHE A 843 0.30 24.74 15.03
CA PHE A 843 0.94 23.46 15.32
C PHE A 843 0.45 22.85 16.64
N TYR A 844 0.66 23.55 17.76
CA TYR A 844 0.39 22.99 19.09
C TYR A 844 -1.07 23.09 19.52
N GLY A 845 -1.93 23.65 18.68
CA GLY A 845 -3.36 23.81 18.94
C GLY A 845 -4.04 22.50 19.33
N LEU A 846 -3.68 21.39 18.67
CA LEU A 846 -4.18 20.05 19.03
C LEU A 846 -3.94 19.73 20.50
N TYR A 847 -2.71 19.85 20.98
CA TYR A 847 -2.37 19.47 22.36
C TYR A 847 -2.98 20.42 23.39
N MET A 848 -3.17 21.69 23.03
CA MET A 848 -3.92 22.63 23.86
C MET A 848 -5.40 22.24 23.96
N LEU A 849 -6.01 21.77 22.86
CA LEU A 849 -7.36 21.21 22.87
C LEU A 849 -7.42 19.89 23.65
N ASP A 850 -6.41 19.03 23.55
CA ASP A 850 -6.32 17.78 24.33
C ASP A 850 -6.28 18.09 25.83
N ALA A 851 -5.51 19.09 26.26
CA ALA A 851 -5.48 19.53 27.66
C ALA A 851 -6.85 20.02 28.14
N LEU A 852 -7.59 20.77 27.31
CA LEU A 852 -8.96 21.20 27.61
C LEU A 852 -9.92 20.01 27.71
N GLY A 853 -9.84 19.05 26.79
CA GLY A 853 -10.64 17.82 26.81
C GLY A 853 -10.38 16.98 28.06
N LEU A 854 -9.10 16.81 28.43
CA LEU A 854 -8.69 16.13 29.67
C LEU A 854 -9.17 16.86 30.94
N ALA A 855 -9.34 18.18 30.90
CA ALA A 855 -9.92 18.98 31.98
C ALA A 855 -11.46 18.97 32.00
N GLY A 856 -12.11 18.31 31.03
CA GLY A 856 -13.56 18.33 30.86
C GLY A 856 -14.12 19.65 30.30
N MET A 857 -13.26 20.56 29.82
CA MET A 857 -13.59 21.90 29.33
C MET A 857 -13.91 21.90 27.81
N HIS A 858 -14.84 21.04 27.41
CA HIS A 858 -15.19 20.83 25.99
C HIS A 858 -15.92 22.03 25.37
N ASP A 859 -16.74 22.75 26.14
CA ASP A 859 -17.44 23.96 25.67
C ASP A 859 -16.44 25.07 25.34
N GLU A 860 -15.47 25.30 26.23
CA GLU A 860 -14.41 26.28 26.00
C GLU A 860 -13.52 25.88 24.80
N ALA A 861 -13.26 24.58 24.62
CA ALA A 861 -12.54 24.08 23.44
C ALA A 861 -13.31 24.37 22.15
N LEU A 862 -14.64 24.13 22.11
CA LEU A 862 -15.48 24.46 20.96
C LEU A 862 -15.52 25.96 20.65
N ASP A 863 -15.60 26.80 21.68
CA ASP A 863 -15.55 28.27 21.52
C ASP A 863 -14.21 28.72 20.93
N ILE A 864 -13.10 28.16 21.42
CA ILE A 864 -11.76 28.43 20.87
C ILE A 864 -11.64 27.91 19.44
N ILE A 865 -12.18 26.72 19.14
CA ILE A 865 -12.18 26.17 17.78
C ILE A 865 -12.90 27.11 16.81
N ASN A 866 -14.09 27.55 17.19
CA ASN A 866 -14.91 28.47 16.41
C ASN A 866 -14.24 29.83 16.18
N ALA A 867 -13.49 30.34 17.18
CA ALA A 867 -12.81 31.62 17.09
C ALA A 867 -11.47 31.54 16.33
N TYR A 868 -10.67 30.49 16.57
CA TYR A 868 -9.32 30.36 16.02
C TYR A 868 -9.33 29.78 14.60
N TRP A 869 -9.77 28.52 14.42
CA TRP A 869 -9.85 27.90 13.09
C TRP A 869 -10.97 28.49 12.25
N GLY A 870 -12.11 28.78 12.88
CA GLY A 870 -13.18 29.52 12.20
C GLY A 870 -12.74 30.94 11.82
N GLY A 871 -11.88 31.58 12.61
CA GLY A 871 -11.30 32.89 12.28
C GLY A 871 -10.46 32.87 11.00
N MET A 872 -9.74 31.77 10.72
CA MET A 872 -9.07 31.58 9.43
C MET A 872 -10.08 31.51 8.28
N LEU A 873 -11.20 30.80 8.45
CA LEU A 873 -12.28 30.74 7.45
C LEU A 873 -12.90 32.14 7.20
N ASP A 874 -13.08 32.92 8.26
CA ASP A 874 -13.56 34.31 8.19
C ASP A 874 -12.56 35.24 7.48
N MET A 875 -11.30 34.82 7.33
CA MET A 875 -10.27 35.49 6.54
C MET A 875 -10.06 34.90 5.15
N GLY A 876 -10.89 33.91 4.76
CA GLY A 876 -10.95 33.35 3.41
C GLY A 876 -10.20 32.04 3.21
N ALA A 877 -9.70 31.43 4.30
CA ALA A 877 -9.01 30.15 4.26
C ALA A 877 -9.86 29.04 3.62
N THR A 878 -9.21 28.25 2.77
CA THR A 878 -9.75 27.00 2.21
C THR A 878 -8.89 25.78 2.58
N SER A 879 -7.82 26.04 3.31
CA SER A 879 -6.84 25.15 3.95
C SER A 879 -6.32 25.89 5.18
N PHE A 880 -5.82 25.18 6.20
CA PHE A 880 -5.29 25.80 7.40
C PHE A 880 -3.82 26.20 7.26
N TRP A 881 -3.47 27.27 7.95
CA TRP A 881 -2.25 28.02 7.73
C TRP A 881 -1.12 27.54 8.64
N GLU A 882 0.10 27.86 8.23
CA GLU A 882 1.30 27.56 9.01
C GLU A 882 1.37 28.39 10.29
N ASP A 883 1.00 29.67 10.25
CA ASP A 883 0.99 30.57 11.42
C ASP A 883 -0.28 31.41 11.40
N PHE A 884 -0.85 31.64 12.59
CA PHE A 884 -2.05 32.45 12.74
C PHE A 884 -2.20 32.97 14.15
N ASN A 885 -2.64 34.22 14.26
CA ASN A 885 -3.15 34.78 15.50
C ASN A 885 -4.48 35.49 15.23
N VAL A 886 -5.49 35.21 16.05
CA VAL A 886 -6.81 35.85 15.98
C VAL A 886 -6.75 37.39 16.02
N GLU A 887 -5.73 37.96 16.66
CA GLU A 887 -5.55 39.41 16.72
C GLU A 887 -5.21 40.01 15.34
N TRP A 888 -4.65 39.21 14.43
CA TRP A 888 -4.34 39.64 13.07
C TRP A 888 -5.60 39.89 12.24
N MET A 889 -6.75 39.35 12.60
CA MET A 889 -8.01 39.59 11.87
C MET A 889 -8.45 41.06 11.95
N SER A 890 -8.09 41.75 13.04
CA SER A 890 -8.49 43.13 13.27
C SER A 890 -7.80 44.06 12.26
N ASN A 891 -8.61 44.84 11.55
CA ASN A 891 -8.15 45.77 10.50
C ASN A 891 -7.33 45.10 9.37
N SER A 892 -7.65 43.85 9.02
CA SER A 892 -6.99 43.13 7.93
C SER A 892 -7.91 42.90 6.73
N THR A 893 -7.29 42.77 5.56
CA THR A 893 -7.89 42.35 4.30
C THR A 893 -7.84 40.83 4.20
N ARG A 894 -8.89 40.22 3.65
CA ARG A 894 -8.97 38.77 3.44
C ARG A 894 -8.04 38.30 2.34
N ILE A 895 -7.70 37.01 2.34
CA ILE A 895 -6.78 36.44 1.33
C ILE A 895 -7.38 36.42 -0.08
N ASP A 896 -8.71 36.46 -0.20
CA ASP A 896 -9.47 36.44 -1.44
C ASP A 896 -9.94 37.82 -1.92
N GLU A 897 -9.33 38.88 -1.39
CA GLU A 897 -9.55 40.29 -1.72
C GLU A 897 -8.24 41.00 -2.05
N PHE A 898 -8.29 42.07 -2.85
CA PHE A 898 -7.11 42.92 -3.07
C PHE A 898 -6.75 43.67 -1.79
N PRO A 899 -5.46 43.73 -1.40
CA PRO A 899 -5.01 44.52 -0.25
C PRO A 899 -5.57 45.94 -0.28
N VAL A 900 -6.26 46.34 0.79
CA VAL A 900 -6.90 47.66 0.90
C VAL A 900 -5.96 48.63 1.60
N GLU A 901 -5.75 49.81 1.01
CA GLU A 901 -4.93 50.86 1.60
C GLU A 901 -5.40 51.22 3.02
N GLY A 902 -4.46 51.29 3.98
CA GLY A 902 -4.75 51.56 5.39
C GLY A 902 -5.20 50.34 6.23
N LYS A 903 -5.43 49.19 5.59
CA LYS A 903 -5.61 47.90 6.26
C LYS A 903 -4.33 47.05 6.14
N ASN A 904 -4.16 46.11 7.06
CA ASN A 904 -3.16 45.07 6.89
C ASN A 904 -3.60 44.10 5.77
N ASP A 905 -2.65 43.48 5.10
CA ASP A 905 -2.87 42.24 4.33
C ASP A 905 -2.61 41.07 5.26
N ILE A 906 -3.60 40.20 5.49
CA ILE A 906 -3.48 39.09 6.45
C ILE A 906 -2.34 38.12 6.09
N HIS A 907 -2.05 37.92 4.81
CA HIS A 907 -0.92 37.10 4.36
C HIS A 907 0.33 37.97 4.21
N GLY A 908 0.22 39.14 3.59
CA GLY A 908 1.36 40.00 3.28
C GLY A 908 2.01 40.69 4.48
N SER A 909 1.30 40.88 5.60
CA SER A 909 1.73 41.73 6.73
C SER A 909 2.18 40.96 7.97
N PHE A 910 2.01 39.64 8.00
CA PHE A 910 2.30 38.78 9.17
C PHE A 910 3.20 37.58 8.81
N GLY A 911 3.38 36.62 9.72
CA GLY A 911 4.29 35.46 9.57
C GLY A 911 5.65 35.60 10.28
N ALA A 912 5.74 36.41 11.34
CA ALA A 912 7.03 36.79 11.95
C ALA A 912 7.93 35.61 12.39
N TYR A 913 7.36 34.46 12.77
CA TYR A 913 8.13 33.32 13.29
C TYR A 913 8.28 32.17 12.28
N CYS A 914 7.26 31.93 11.46
CA CYS A 914 7.25 30.93 10.39
C CYS A 914 7.49 31.59 9.02
N TYR A 915 8.42 32.54 8.96
CA TYR A 915 8.83 33.32 7.78
C TYR A 915 7.93 34.49 7.36
N PRO A 916 8.51 35.69 7.14
CA PRO A 916 7.73 36.91 6.95
C PRO A 916 6.93 36.92 5.65
N SER A 917 5.74 37.53 5.70
CA SER A 917 4.91 37.87 4.54
C SER A 917 4.49 36.66 3.70
N TYR A 918 4.41 36.80 2.38
CA TYR A 918 3.94 35.78 1.44
C TYR A 918 4.78 34.49 1.39
N ARG A 919 5.81 34.38 2.24
CA ARG A 919 6.58 33.14 2.42
C ARG A 919 5.87 32.16 3.37
N HIS A 920 5.15 32.60 4.40
CA HIS A 920 4.44 31.68 5.30
C HIS A 920 3.38 30.90 4.52
N SER A 921 3.19 29.61 4.80
CA SER A 921 2.25 28.76 4.04
C SER A 921 0.80 28.98 4.50
N LEU A 922 -0.14 29.04 3.56
CA LEU A 922 -1.58 29.00 3.83
C LEU A 922 -2.17 27.57 3.66
N CYS A 923 -1.31 26.58 3.47
CA CYS A 923 -1.65 25.16 3.56
C CYS A 923 -0.55 24.42 4.33
N HIS A 924 -0.81 24.10 5.59
CA HIS A 924 0.14 23.42 6.47
C HIS A 924 -0.54 22.36 7.34
N GLY A 925 -0.04 21.14 7.30
CA GLY A 925 -0.77 19.97 7.80
C GLY A 925 -0.76 19.87 9.31
N TRP A 926 0.23 20.48 9.97
CA TRP A 926 0.27 20.56 11.42
C TRP A 926 -0.95 21.27 12.06
N ALA A 927 -1.70 22.05 11.27
CA ALA A 927 -2.86 22.82 11.70
C ALA A 927 -4.16 22.03 11.57
N SER A 928 -4.08 20.81 11.05
CA SER A 928 -5.22 19.93 10.81
C SER A 928 -5.72 19.21 12.07
N GLY A 929 -4.96 19.20 13.18
CA GLY A 929 -5.28 18.40 14.36
C GLY A 929 -6.67 18.65 14.96
N VAL A 930 -7.28 19.82 14.72
CA VAL A 930 -8.67 20.10 15.11
C VAL A 930 -9.68 19.11 14.50
N THR A 931 -9.43 18.62 13.29
CA THR A 931 -10.26 17.61 12.62
C THR A 931 -10.27 16.31 13.42
N ALA A 932 -9.09 15.86 13.86
CA ALA A 932 -8.97 14.69 14.72
C ALA A 932 -9.61 14.93 16.10
N TRP A 933 -9.39 16.10 16.70
CA TRP A 933 -9.94 16.43 18.02
C TRP A 933 -11.48 16.41 18.02
N LEU A 934 -12.13 16.97 16.99
CA LEU A 934 -13.58 16.92 16.83
C LEU A 934 -14.09 15.47 16.69
N SER A 935 -13.39 14.62 15.95
CA SER A 935 -13.74 13.19 15.83
C SER A 935 -13.55 12.42 17.14
N GLU A 936 -12.54 12.77 17.95
CA GLU A 936 -12.23 12.05 19.19
C GLU A 936 -13.04 12.53 20.40
N ASN A 937 -13.39 13.82 20.43
CA ASN A 937 -14.02 14.44 21.61
C ASN A 937 -15.47 14.84 21.38
N VAL A 938 -15.87 15.22 20.16
CA VAL A 938 -17.28 15.59 19.88
C VAL A 938 -18.07 14.38 19.40
N LEU A 939 -17.58 13.64 18.39
CA LEU A 939 -18.10 12.29 18.08
C LEU A 939 -17.73 11.28 19.17
N GLY A 940 -16.71 11.59 19.99
CA GLY A 940 -16.38 10.81 21.17
C GLY A 940 -15.68 9.49 20.91
N ILE A 941 -15.08 9.28 19.73
CA ILE A 941 -14.53 7.98 19.33
C ILE A 941 -13.06 7.88 19.77
N LYS A 942 -12.78 7.04 20.76
CA LYS A 942 -11.43 6.83 21.33
C LYS A 942 -10.97 5.39 21.15
N ILE A 943 -9.72 5.20 20.73
CA ILE A 943 -9.11 3.89 20.58
C ILE A 943 -8.67 3.38 21.94
N VAL A 944 -9.08 2.16 22.29
CA VAL A 944 -8.72 1.52 23.57
C VAL A 944 -7.74 0.36 23.36
N GLU A 945 -7.89 -0.39 22.28
CA GLU A 945 -7.01 -1.50 21.93
C GLU A 945 -6.39 -1.33 20.54
N PRO A 946 -5.12 -1.79 20.34
CA PRO A 946 -4.44 -1.70 19.05
C PRO A 946 -5.22 -2.30 17.89
N GLY A 947 -5.14 -1.65 16.73
CA GLY A 947 -5.88 -2.03 15.52
C GLY A 947 -7.36 -1.68 15.59
N CYS A 948 -7.76 -0.77 16.49
CA CYS A 948 -9.15 -0.41 16.74
C CYS A 948 -10.04 -1.61 17.16
N LYS A 949 -9.47 -2.64 17.79
CA LYS A 949 -10.22 -3.82 18.26
C LYS A 949 -11.28 -3.48 19.32
N ALA A 950 -11.00 -2.45 20.12
CA ALA A 950 -11.95 -1.87 21.04
C ALA A 950 -11.94 -0.35 20.92
N LEU A 951 -13.14 0.23 20.80
CA LEU A 951 -13.37 1.66 20.75
C LEU A 951 -14.28 2.08 21.90
N LYS A 952 -13.92 3.15 22.60
CA LYS A 952 -14.80 3.82 23.56
C LYS A 952 -15.55 4.95 22.86
N ILE A 953 -16.85 5.07 23.10
CA ILE A 953 -17.72 6.10 22.53
C ILE A 953 -18.22 7.01 23.66
N GLU A 954 -17.59 8.17 23.82
CA GLU A 954 -17.87 9.15 24.88
C GLU A 954 -18.10 10.54 24.28
N PRO A 955 -19.36 10.89 23.92
CA PRO A 955 -19.63 12.13 23.21
C PRO A 955 -19.68 13.37 24.11
N HIS A 956 -19.14 14.49 23.61
CA HIS A 956 -19.24 15.81 24.24
C HIS A 956 -19.83 16.83 23.27
N LEU A 957 -21.17 16.95 23.26
CA LEU A 957 -21.91 17.78 22.30
C LEU A 957 -21.82 19.29 22.59
N GLY A 958 -21.48 19.68 23.82
CA GLY A 958 -21.50 21.09 24.22
C GLY A 958 -22.83 21.78 23.92
N HIS A 959 -22.83 22.79 23.05
CA HIS A 959 -24.04 23.49 22.59
C HIS A 959 -24.76 22.82 21.40
N LEU A 960 -24.22 21.74 20.83
CA LEU A 960 -24.80 21.06 19.66
C LEU A 960 -26.10 20.32 20.03
N GLU A 961 -27.05 20.33 19.10
CA GLU A 961 -28.30 19.55 19.17
C GLU A 961 -28.07 18.10 18.71
N TRP A 962 -27.24 17.90 17.69
CA TRP A 962 -26.87 16.59 17.18
C TRP A 962 -25.52 16.65 16.47
N VAL A 963 -24.87 15.50 16.39
CA VAL A 963 -23.66 15.29 15.59
C VAL A 963 -23.65 13.85 15.09
N GLU A 964 -23.24 13.63 13.85
CA GLU A 964 -23.07 12.30 13.25
C GLU A 964 -21.82 12.26 12.40
N GLY A 965 -21.25 11.06 12.25
CA GLY A 965 -20.00 10.91 11.54
C GLY A 965 -19.56 9.47 11.42
N SER A 966 -18.39 9.30 10.82
CA SER A 966 -17.77 8.01 10.61
C SER A 966 -16.29 8.03 10.96
N PHE A 967 -15.78 6.86 11.34
CA PHE A 967 -14.40 6.65 11.76
C PHE A 967 -13.88 5.37 11.09
N PRO A 968 -12.81 5.44 10.28
CA PRO A 968 -12.25 4.27 9.63
C PRO A 968 -11.46 3.41 10.61
N THR A 969 -11.61 2.09 10.49
CA THR A 969 -10.83 1.09 11.23
C THR A 969 -10.27 0.04 10.25
N PRO A 970 -9.27 -0.77 10.64
CA PRO A 970 -8.80 -1.89 9.83
C PRO A 970 -9.89 -2.92 9.47
N TYR A 971 -10.99 -2.96 10.21
CA TYR A 971 -12.11 -3.89 10.03
C TYR A 971 -13.30 -3.27 9.26
N GLY A 972 -13.19 -2.01 8.84
CA GLY A 972 -14.25 -1.25 8.18
C GLY A 972 -14.64 0.01 8.92
N VAL A 973 -15.70 0.67 8.46
CA VAL A 973 -16.09 2.00 8.97
C VAL A 973 -17.07 1.88 10.13
N VAL A 974 -16.74 2.52 11.25
CA VAL A 974 -17.64 2.74 12.38
C VAL A 974 -18.44 4.02 12.14
N ARG A 975 -19.75 3.99 12.31
CA ARG A 975 -20.64 5.16 12.17
C ARG A 975 -21.30 5.46 13.50
N VAL A 976 -21.30 6.73 13.88
CA VAL A 976 -21.86 7.20 15.15
C VAL A 976 -22.82 8.35 14.91
N LYS A 977 -23.93 8.36 15.65
CA LYS A 977 -24.85 9.48 15.72
C LYS A 977 -25.23 9.75 17.17
N HIS A 978 -25.12 11.01 17.57
CA HIS A 978 -25.57 11.54 18.85
C HIS A 978 -26.69 12.54 18.64
N SER A 979 -27.71 12.51 19.49
CA SER A 979 -28.81 13.49 19.47
C SER A 979 -29.22 13.85 20.89
N ARG A 980 -29.29 15.16 21.16
CA ARG A 980 -29.77 15.68 22.44
C ARG A 980 -31.29 15.56 22.51
N LEU A 981 -31.78 14.89 23.55
CA LEU A 981 -33.20 14.74 23.83
C LEU A 981 -33.75 15.95 24.59
N ALA A 982 -35.08 16.07 24.64
CA ALA A 982 -35.76 17.19 25.30
C ALA A 982 -35.48 17.31 26.81
N ASP A 983 -35.06 16.21 27.46
CA ASP A 983 -34.65 16.16 28.88
C ASP A 983 -33.16 16.48 29.10
N GLY A 984 -32.42 16.76 28.03
CA GLY A 984 -31.00 17.09 28.05
C GLY A 984 -30.05 15.89 27.96
N THR A 985 -30.55 14.66 27.99
CA THR A 985 -29.75 13.44 27.81
C THR A 985 -29.32 13.24 26.34
N ILE A 986 -28.30 12.42 26.10
CA ILE A 986 -27.76 12.14 24.76
C ILE A 986 -28.15 10.73 24.32
N ASP A 987 -28.93 10.60 23.25
CA ASP A 987 -29.16 9.33 22.53
C ASP A 987 -27.96 9.05 21.63
N THR A 988 -27.31 7.89 21.80
CA THR A 988 -26.14 7.47 21.03
C THR A 988 -26.42 6.21 20.24
N ARG A 989 -26.23 6.27 18.93
CA ARG A 989 -26.35 5.13 18.01
C ARG A 989 -25.01 4.85 17.36
N VAL A 990 -24.58 3.60 17.43
CA VAL A 990 -23.30 3.15 16.87
C VAL A 990 -23.56 1.96 15.94
N VAL A 991 -22.97 2.01 14.75
CA VAL A 991 -22.90 0.89 13.82
C VAL A 991 -21.43 0.60 13.59
N ALA A 992 -20.98 -0.59 13.98
CA ALA A 992 -19.58 -1.00 13.89
C ALA A 992 -19.48 -2.38 13.20
N PRO A 993 -18.33 -2.69 12.56
CA PRO A 993 -18.01 -4.05 12.15
C PRO A 993 -18.06 -5.04 13.32
N GLY A 994 -18.33 -6.32 13.05
CA GLY A 994 -18.49 -7.34 14.10
C GLY A 994 -17.21 -7.61 14.90
N GLU A 995 -16.06 -7.25 14.33
CA GLU A 995 -14.72 -7.37 14.89
C GLU A 995 -14.38 -6.25 15.89
N VAL A 996 -15.12 -5.13 15.86
CA VAL A 996 -14.85 -3.96 16.71
C VAL A 996 -15.75 -3.99 17.94
N THR A 997 -15.14 -4.11 19.11
CA THR A 997 -15.84 -4.01 20.39
C THR A 997 -16.12 -2.55 20.72
N VAL A 998 -17.40 -2.20 20.89
CA VAL A 998 -17.82 -0.84 21.26
C VAL A 998 -18.10 -0.78 22.77
N ILE A 999 -17.39 0.11 23.46
CA ILE A 999 -17.55 0.41 24.89
C ILE A 999 -18.28 1.75 25.00
N GLN A 1000 -19.47 1.74 25.62
CA GLN A 1000 -20.28 2.94 25.86
C GLN A 1000 -20.18 3.41 27.30
#